data_AF-A0AAV0UX61-F1
#
_entry.id   AF-A0AAV0UX61-F1
#
_cell.length_a   1.000
_cell.length_b   1.000
_cell.length_c   1.000
_cell.angle_alpha   90.00
_cell.angle_beta   90.00
_cell.angle_gamma   90.00
#
_symmetry.space_group_name_H-M   'P 1'
#
loop_
_entity.id
_entity.type
_entity.pdbx_description
1 polymer ?
#
loop_
_entity_poly.entity_id
_entity_poly.type
_entity_poly.pdbx_seq_one_letter_code
_entity_poly.pdbx_strand_id
1 'polypeptide(L)'
;MLGKVAHWLAARHEAKRSASDASIQQRYNALARLKKATTAAVCKGTEGEKIGGGSHDTKARARDSWTSVALPREQRQPLTERELCVAELCTALEECLVMGIKPRGDGQQPSWWHVLYASTLIVDEPTLVQSVVSAAFLSETDVGRARCWLKIALNNHTIESSIMMIFSMPCEHLIRENYDEKSLVRCSEGLGVFLELIIALREVHFAIEVSGEPFQLPGTLDLLDPVPGPEGASEDLIVSITDADIAAAVGALPSKAGSLPETEPAFTDDKDGRSKTQGALMVMKKEQGKGVQSLSHPLEDTDPWHHVFGVSLASLTGNPYHSRYALIDPLLALPNVVDDCVAIVRRKPDTPRLLRATVLSIHLNQLREIVETRGSVPQDLDPQCASALLLDFLKNLPDPLLTDDKYDAFVAAGKLHDEDASVHDITRLVNGLPVHCQIVLKQVVGLMHFLQQPEHSVNNGVDIFTASTVLAPVIAYRKETERDLPPDRPHGRTHSQNQDLRYAAVGAPLVERMIQHYAAIFHSIQVRLVDALERLDAKKKALHMVWHQLKLQPQLNVSSDGQQVDEISRLFSEHLERDALDVSEQRVQTPTQPASSIGSGSSSLTSKATTRVLVTVWKQFGFNRPSILENFENGGVLMLRALLYWLQNNPDALSLLKTHALPSKLPSFDAGLVASSICESLVKLLKLSLTSKQSEIDIVAMSLEPFWELFDEDMYFYKLFAFMFQVYIQLWSQLDPKAASFTRVMTETENVMRKLLKKTSSTVNDLRVEWEAFRTRRPEEADEEDLNEKRGEQGGALLVATPSDPLLMSSPFRTSKKRPSFDFDPDDYKLKLLDSSSILTLEHIAHIDHALPVTSQLCRWFRIYSLESNGSSLETLLYLAKKQSPTLLVVKDAEKNVFGGFASDEWHHAFHYYGTGESFLFSFANSSAAGGFVKYQWSRKNNYFMLCSDTSLVMGGGGNFGLFLDSDLSAGTTGACETFDSPPLTTSQQFCCIQLELWGFAFGDKPVGFGGRRKKSVLD
;
A
#
# COMPACT_ATOMS: atom_id res chain seq x y z
N MET A 1 -4.20 -16.97 11.01
CA MET A 1 -3.15 -16.95 12.06
C MET A 1 -2.14 -18.08 11.94
N LEU A 2 -2.34 -19.31 12.44
CA LEU A 2 -1.27 -20.32 12.55
C LEU A 2 -0.43 -20.60 11.28
N GLY A 3 -0.97 -20.47 10.07
CA GLY A 3 -0.16 -20.57 8.84
C GLY A 3 0.98 -19.54 8.77
N LYS A 4 0.74 -18.30 9.25
CA LYS A 4 1.78 -17.28 9.42
C LYS A 4 2.78 -17.65 10.53
N VAL A 5 2.33 -18.33 11.58
CA VAL A 5 3.18 -18.76 12.71
C VAL A 5 4.12 -19.88 12.26
N ALA A 6 3.61 -20.88 11.55
CA ALA A 6 4.44 -21.92 10.92
C ALA A 6 5.45 -21.30 9.93
N HIS A 7 5.05 -20.28 9.17
CA HIS A 7 5.94 -19.55 8.26
C HIS A 7 7.00 -18.71 8.99
N TRP A 8 6.65 -18.03 10.08
CA TRP A 8 7.58 -17.24 10.90
C TRP A 8 8.59 -18.13 11.64
N LEU A 9 8.15 -19.28 12.16
CA LEU A 9 9.03 -20.29 12.74
C LEU A 9 9.95 -20.92 11.69
N ALA A 10 9.44 -21.25 10.51
CA ALA A 10 10.22 -21.83 9.41
C ALA A 10 11.25 -20.84 8.85
N ALA A 11 10.88 -19.58 8.63
CA ALA A 11 11.81 -18.53 8.17
C ALA A 11 12.96 -18.31 9.17
N ARG A 12 12.70 -18.45 10.49
CA ARG A 12 13.74 -18.38 11.52
C ARG A 12 14.57 -19.66 11.65
N HIS A 13 14.18 -20.75 10.99
CA HIS A 13 14.81 -22.08 11.06
C HIS A 13 16.04 -22.21 10.14
N GLU A 14 16.16 -21.37 9.12
CA GLU A 14 17.33 -21.35 8.21
C GLU A 14 18.54 -20.63 8.81
N ALA A 15 18.35 -19.83 9.86
CA ALA A 15 19.32 -18.82 10.31
C ALA A 15 20.42 -19.29 11.31
N LYS A 16 20.30 -20.47 11.94
CA LYS A 16 21.34 -21.02 12.86
C LYS A 16 21.13 -22.50 13.21
N ARG A 17 22.03 -23.38 12.77
CA ARG A 17 22.08 -24.79 13.20
C ARG A 17 22.93 -24.98 14.48
N SER A 18 22.37 -24.64 15.64
CA SER A 18 23.00 -25.02 16.93
C SER A 18 22.03 -24.89 18.12
N ALA A 19 21.50 -26.03 18.61
CA ALA A 19 20.73 -26.18 19.87
C ALA A 19 19.46 -25.31 20.08
N SER A 20 19.14 -24.38 19.17
CA SER A 20 17.94 -23.54 19.18
C SER A 20 16.64 -24.29 18.90
N ASP A 21 16.73 -25.33 18.07
CA ASP A 21 15.62 -25.85 17.29
C ASP A 21 14.56 -26.53 18.17
N ALA A 22 14.99 -27.21 19.24
CA ALA A 22 14.09 -27.85 20.21
C ALA A 22 13.15 -26.84 20.91
N SER A 23 13.67 -25.68 21.34
CA SER A 23 12.90 -24.62 22.00
C SER A 23 11.96 -23.88 21.04
N ILE A 24 12.29 -23.85 19.75
CA ILE A 24 11.42 -23.31 18.69
C ILE A 24 10.26 -24.29 18.42
N GLN A 25 10.57 -25.58 18.26
CA GLN A 25 9.57 -26.63 18.05
C GLN A 25 8.63 -26.81 19.25
N GLN A 26 9.14 -26.70 20.49
CA GLN A 26 8.35 -26.78 21.71
C GLN A 26 7.29 -25.66 21.78
N ARG A 27 7.67 -24.41 21.46
CA ARG A 27 6.74 -23.27 21.39
C ARG A 27 5.68 -23.44 20.31
N TYR A 28 6.05 -23.98 19.13
CA TYR A 28 5.09 -24.30 18.09
C TYR A 28 4.06 -25.34 18.54
N ASN A 29 4.52 -26.44 19.14
CA ASN A 29 3.67 -27.55 19.54
C ASN A 29 2.64 -27.11 20.60
N ALA A 30 3.03 -26.26 21.57
CA ALA A 30 2.11 -25.72 22.57
C ALA A 30 1.07 -24.77 21.96
N LEU A 31 1.47 -23.80 21.12
CA LEU A 31 0.51 -22.92 20.42
C LEU A 31 -0.44 -23.71 19.48
N ALA A 32 0.03 -24.79 18.87
CA ALA A 32 -0.79 -25.67 18.05
C ALA A 32 -1.82 -26.46 18.89
N ARG A 33 -1.42 -26.98 20.06
CA ARG A 33 -2.34 -27.61 21.04
C ARG A 33 -3.37 -26.61 21.56
N LEU A 34 -2.94 -25.42 21.97
CA LEU A 34 -3.83 -24.37 22.45
C LEU A 34 -4.87 -24.00 21.38
N LYS A 35 -4.46 -23.76 20.13
CA LYS A 35 -5.42 -23.46 19.05
C LYS A 35 -6.40 -24.60 18.79
N LYS A 36 -5.99 -25.88 18.88
CA LYS A 36 -6.92 -27.03 18.79
C LYS A 36 -7.98 -26.95 19.89
N ALA A 37 -7.55 -26.79 21.14
CA ALA A 37 -8.44 -26.77 22.28
C ALA A 37 -9.37 -25.54 22.31
N THR A 38 -8.85 -24.33 22.07
CA THR A 38 -9.64 -23.09 21.89
C THR A 38 -10.71 -23.28 20.81
N THR A 39 -10.34 -23.86 19.66
CA THR A 39 -11.32 -24.06 18.56
C THR A 39 -12.42 -25.03 18.99
N ALA A 40 -12.08 -26.14 19.66
CA ALA A 40 -13.05 -27.12 20.14
C ALA A 40 -14.00 -26.54 21.20
N ALA A 41 -13.48 -25.77 22.17
CA ALA A 41 -14.28 -25.09 23.18
C ALA A 41 -15.20 -24.02 22.58
N VAL A 42 -14.73 -23.21 21.62
CA VAL A 42 -15.55 -22.20 20.94
C VAL A 42 -16.67 -22.85 20.13
N CYS A 43 -16.38 -23.85 19.29
CA CYS A 43 -17.41 -24.54 18.51
C CYS A 43 -18.49 -25.12 19.43
N LYS A 44 -18.09 -25.83 20.49
CA LYS A 44 -19.07 -26.47 21.40
C LYS A 44 -19.84 -25.45 22.24
N GLY A 45 -19.21 -24.37 22.69
CA GLY A 45 -19.87 -23.25 23.36
C GLY A 45 -20.88 -22.48 22.49
N THR A 46 -20.93 -22.75 21.18
CA THR A 46 -21.93 -22.21 20.25
C THR A 46 -23.04 -23.21 19.84
N GLU A 47 -22.95 -24.49 20.24
CA GLU A 47 -23.99 -25.48 19.95
C GLU A 47 -25.08 -25.49 21.05
N GLY A 48 -26.31 -25.14 20.67
CA GLY A 48 -27.48 -25.24 21.56
C GLY A 48 -28.03 -26.67 21.65
N GLU A 49 -28.31 -27.14 22.87
CA GLU A 49 -28.64 -28.54 23.14
C GLU A 49 -29.96 -29.00 22.50
N LYS A 50 -29.89 -30.00 21.61
CA LYS A 50 -31.06 -30.74 21.11
C LYS A 50 -31.39 -31.92 22.01
N ILE A 51 -32.12 -31.66 23.09
CA ILE A 51 -32.62 -32.72 23.99
C ILE A 51 -33.73 -33.53 23.29
N GLY A 52 -33.67 -34.88 23.35
CA GLY A 52 -34.92 -35.66 23.44
C GLY A 52 -35.17 -36.89 22.54
N GLY A 53 -34.24 -37.86 22.48
CA GLY A 53 -34.58 -39.29 22.42
C GLY A 53 -35.06 -39.94 21.09
N GLY A 54 -34.96 -41.27 21.01
CA GLY A 54 -35.50 -42.10 19.93
C GLY A 54 -34.46 -43.00 19.23
N SER A 55 -34.43 -44.29 19.59
CA SER A 55 -33.50 -45.29 19.03
C SER A 55 -33.91 -45.78 17.63
N HIS A 56 -32.91 -46.03 16.78
CA HIS A 56 -32.90 -46.77 15.51
C HIS A 56 -33.47 -46.14 14.21
N ASP A 57 -32.56 -46.04 13.24
CA ASP A 57 -32.70 -46.06 11.77
C ASP A 57 -33.82 -45.28 11.06
N THR A 58 -33.45 -44.13 10.49
CA THR A 58 -33.46 -43.98 9.01
C THR A 58 -32.61 -42.79 8.51
N LYS A 59 -31.76 -43.01 7.49
CA LYS A 59 -31.03 -41.94 6.80
C LYS A 59 -31.87 -41.31 5.68
N ALA A 60 -32.74 -40.36 5.99
CA ALA A 60 -33.33 -39.46 4.99
C ALA A 60 -33.95 -38.17 5.59
N ARG A 61 -33.87 -37.06 4.83
CA ARG A 61 -34.67 -35.82 4.98
C ARG A 61 -34.69 -35.13 6.36
N ALA A 62 -33.73 -34.23 6.56
CA ALA A 62 -34.00 -32.88 7.04
C ALA A 62 -33.01 -31.91 6.39
N ARG A 63 -33.52 -30.94 5.64
CA ARG A 63 -32.79 -29.77 5.12
C ARG A 63 -33.39 -28.53 5.78
N ASP A 64 -32.84 -27.35 5.49
CA ASP A 64 -33.48 -26.03 5.70
C ASP A 64 -33.72 -25.58 7.16
N SER A 65 -32.73 -24.92 7.76
CA SER A 65 -32.87 -23.72 8.62
C SER A 65 -31.54 -23.36 9.29
N TRP A 66 -30.81 -22.38 8.76
CA TRP A 66 -29.63 -21.76 9.40
C TRP A 66 -29.71 -20.23 9.47
N THR A 67 -30.94 -19.69 9.57
CA THR A 67 -31.17 -18.34 10.10
C THR A 67 -31.44 -18.41 11.61
N SER A 68 -30.49 -18.97 12.35
CA SER A 68 -30.52 -18.95 13.81
C SER A 68 -29.89 -17.65 14.30
N VAL A 69 -30.67 -16.80 14.97
CA VAL A 69 -30.13 -15.65 15.69
C VAL A 69 -29.28 -16.21 16.83
N ALA A 70 -27.97 -15.92 16.83
CA ALA A 70 -27.05 -16.42 17.84
C ALA A 70 -27.54 -16.05 19.24
N LEU A 71 -27.80 -17.07 20.07
CA LEU A 71 -28.38 -16.87 21.39
C LEU A 71 -27.53 -15.91 22.23
N PRO A 72 -28.15 -14.97 22.98
CA PRO A 72 -27.46 -14.14 23.95
C PRO A 72 -26.59 -14.97 24.90
N ARG A 73 -25.48 -14.39 25.36
CA ARG A 73 -24.46 -15.05 26.19
C ARG A 73 -25.03 -15.74 27.44
N GLU A 74 -26.08 -15.17 28.02
CA GLU A 74 -26.83 -15.67 29.19
C GLU A 74 -27.72 -16.90 28.90
N GLN A 75 -27.91 -17.26 27.63
CA GLN A 75 -28.80 -18.35 27.18
C GLN A 75 -28.04 -19.53 26.55
N ARG A 76 -26.70 -19.52 26.58
CA ARG A 76 -25.84 -20.63 26.15
C ARG A 76 -25.52 -21.53 27.34
N GLN A 77 -25.42 -22.84 27.12
CA GLN A 77 -25.03 -23.77 28.20
C GLN A 77 -23.55 -23.57 28.57
N PRO A 78 -23.20 -23.54 29.87
CA PRO A 78 -21.83 -23.38 30.30
C PRO A 78 -21.06 -24.71 30.19
N LEU A 79 -19.88 -24.67 29.60
CA LEU A 79 -19.00 -25.83 29.48
C LEU A 79 -18.41 -26.19 30.84
N THR A 80 -18.50 -27.47 31.22
CA THR A 80 -18.05 -27.98 32.53
C THR A 80 -16.71 -28.73 32.43
N GLU A 81 -16.06 -28.99 33.56
CA GLU A 81 -14.76 -29.70 33.58
C GLU A 81 -14.85 -31.16 33.11
N ARG A 82 -16.06 -31.74 33.07
CA ARG A 82 -16.31 -33.10 32.54
C ARG A 82 -16.11 -33.19 31.02
N GLU A 83 -15.86 -32.08 30.35
CA GLU A 83 -15.73 -32.02 28.90
C GLU A 83 -14.27 -32.07 28.45
N LEU A 84 -13.95 -33.03 27.57
CA LEU A 84 -12.60 -33.22 27.02
C LEU A 84 -12.01 -31.94 26.43
N CYS A 85 -12.80 -31.11 25.76
CA CYS A 85 -12.34 -29.83 25.19
C CYS A 85 -11.98 -28.78 26.25
N VAL A 86 -12.59 -28.82 27.43
CA VAL A 86 -12.25 -27.93 28.56
C VAL A 86 -10.98 -28.43 29.25
N ALA A 87 -10.84 -29.75 29.48
CA ALA A 87 -9.62 -30.34 30.01
C ALA A 87 -8.40 -30.12 29.08
N GLU A 88 -8.56 -30.30 27.76
CA GLU A 88 -7.52 -29.98 26.77
C GLU A 88 -7.17 -28.48 26.78
N LEU A 89 -8.15 -27.59 26.96
CA LEU A 89 -7.94 -26.13 26.95
C LEU A 89 -7.15 -25.67 28.18
N CYS A 90 -7.58 -26.06 29.38
CA CYS A 90 -6.89 -25.69 30.61
C CYS A 90 -5.46 -26.23 30.64
N THR A 91 -5.25 -27.47 30.18
CA THR A 91 -3.91 -28.06 30.04
C THR A 91 -3.03 -27.27 29.07
N ALA A 92 -3.54 -26.91 27.88
CA ALA A 92 -2.77 -26.17 26.89
C ALA A 92 -2.47 -24.71 27.31
N LEU A 93 -3.33 -24.10 28.13
CA LEU A 93 -3.09 -22.79 28.75
C LEU A 93 -1.97 -22.88 29.81
N GLU A 94 -2.01 -23.87 30.71
CA GLU A 94 -0.93 -24.11 31.69
C GLU A 94 0.41 -24.38 30.99
N GLU A 95 0.44 -25.23 29.96
CA GLU A 95 1.65 -25.50 29.16
C GLU A 95 2.26 -24.22 28.56
N CYS A 96 1.43 -23.31 28.04
CA CYS A 96 1.92 -22.06 27.44
C CYS A 96 2.46 -21.07 28.47
N LEU A 97 1.83 -21.00 29.66
CA LEU A 97 2.20 -20.07 30.74
C LEU A 97 3.42 -20.55 31.54
N VAL A 98 3.60 -21.86 31.74
CA VAL A 98 4.76 -22.42 32.45
C VAL A 98 6.00 -22.52 31.54
N MET A 99 5.87 -22.35 30.22
CA MET A 99 6.97 -22.56 29.27
C MET A 99 8.15 -21.59 29.44
N GLY A 100 9.27 -22.13 29.94
CA GLY A 100 10.50 -21.35 30.14
C GLY A 100 10.43 -20.39 31.33
N ILE A 101 9.63 -20.72 32.36
CA ILE A 101 9.75 -20.09 33.68
C ILE A 101 10.91 -20.75 34.46
N LYS A 102 11.65 -19.95 35.23
CA LYS A 102 12.81 -20.43 35.99
C LYS A 102 12.38 -21.10 37.31
N PRO A 103 12.95 -22.25 37.69
CA PRO A 103 12.69 -22.86 38.99
C PRO A 103 13.27 -21.99 40.14
N ARG A 104 12.60 -21.97 41.29
CA ARG A 104 13.01 -21.17 42.47
C ARG A 104 13.93 -21.90 43.46
N GLY A 105 14.28 -23.16 43.17
CA GLY A 105 15.23 -23.97 43.93
C GLY A 105 15.31 -25.39 43.37
N ASP A 106 16.30 -26.17 43.81
CA ASP A 106 16.41 -27.57 43.43
C ASP A 106 15.17 -28.38 43.89
N GLY A 107 14.63 -29.18 42.96
CA GLY A 107 13.52 -30.11 43.23
C GLY A 107 12.10 -29.52 43.26
N GLN A 108 11.91 -28.19 43.23
CA GLN A 108 10.56 -27.60 43.15
C GLN A 108 10.00 -27.61 41.72
N GLN A 109 8.73 -27.96 41.56
CA GLN A 109 8.06 -27.86 40.26
C GLN A 109 7.90 -26.38 39.83
N PRO A 110 8.07 -26.06 38.53
CA PRO A 110 7.92 -24.70 38.04
C PRO A 110 6.46 -24.24 38.08
N SER A 111 6.11 -23.37 39.04
CA SER A 111 4.80 -22.71 39.09
C SER A 111 4.90 -21.22 38.77
N TRP A 112 4.04 -20.78 37.84
CA TRP A 112 3.85 -19.38 37.49
C TRP A 112 3.05 -18.56 38.51
N TRP A 113 2.57 -19.20 39.59
CA TRP A 113 1.94 -18.53 40.74
C TRP A 113 2.75 -17.37 41.31
N HIS A 114 4.08 -17.50 41.34
CA HIS A 114 4.98 -16.46 41.80
C HIS A 114 4.92 -15.18 40.95
N VAL A 115 4.63 -15.31 39.65
CA VAL A 115 4.44 -14.19 38.72
C VAL A 115 3.04 -13.60 38.90
N LEU A 116 2.00 -14.44 39.03
CA LEU A 116 0.65 -13.98 39.39
C LEU A 116 0.66 -13.12 40.66
N TYR A 117 1.16 -13.67 41.77
CA TYR A 117 1.16 -12.99 43.06
C TYR A 117 2.01 -11.71 43.04
N ALA A 118 3.21 -11.74 42.45
CA ALA A 118 4.03 -10.53 42.35
C ALA A 118 3.42 -9.47 41.42
N SER A 119 2.66 -9.85 40.38
CA SER A 119 1.96 -8.88 39.53
C SER A 119 0.90 -8.10 40.30
N THR A 120 0.22 -8.71 41.29
CA THR A 120 -0.75 -8.02 42.16
C THR A 120 -0.12 -7.04 43.15
N LEU A 121 1.21 -7.01 43.25
CA LEU A 121 1.97 -6.01 44.03
C LEU A 121 2.47 -4.84 43.14
N ILE A 122 2.26 -4.93 41.83
CA ILE A 122 2.71 -3.96 40.81
C ILE A 122 1.51 -3.30 40.12
N VAL A 123 0.44 -4.07 39.86
CA VAL A 123 -0.79 -3.61 39.21
C VAL A 123 -1.91 -3.53 40.24
N ASP A 124 -2.29 -2.30 40.60
CA ASP A 124 -3.43 -2.00 41.47
C ASP A 124 -4.75 -2.10 40.69
N GLU A 125 -5.17 -3.33 40.36
CA GLU A 125 -6.45 -3.62 39.71
C GLU A 125 -7.27 -4.63 40.53
N PRO A 126 -8.48 -4.29 40.98
CA PRO A 126 -9.21 -5.07 41.97
C PRO A 126 -9.66 -6.46 41.48
N THR A 127 -10.00 -6.66 40.19
CA THR A 127 -10.47 -7.98 39.71
C THR A 127 -9.33 -9.00 39.66
N LEU A 128 -8.14 -8.59 39.23
CA LEU A 128 -6.93 -9.40 39.28
C LEU A 128 -6.56 -9.73 40.73
N VAL A 129 -6.44 -8.70 41.59
CA VAL A 129 -6.13 -8.87 43.03
C VAL A 129 -7.13 -9.81 43.69
N GLN A 130 -8.44 -9.62 43.49
CA GLN A 130 -9.48 -10.47 44.06
C GLN A 130 -9.39 -11.92 43.53
N SER A 131 -9.17 -12.12 42.23
CA SER A 131 -9.05 -13.47 41.64
C SER A 131 -7.84 -14.24 42.19
N VAL A 132 -6.70 -13.58 42.38
CA VAL A 132 -5.48 -14.17 42.97
C VAL A 132 -5.69 -14.43 44.45
N VAL A 133 -6.25 -13.50 45.22
CA VAL A 133 -6.55 -13.72 46.64
C VAL A 133 -7.53 -14.89 46.84
N SER A 134 -8.58 -15.00 46.03
CA SER A 134 -9.48 -16.16 46.08
C SER A 134 -8.77 -17.48 45.74
N ALA A 135 -7.90 -17.49 44.73
CA ALA A 135 -7.13 -18.69 44.37
C ALA A 135 -6.14 -19.12 45.46
N ALA A 136 -5.56 -18.17 46.20
CA ALA A 136 -4.58 -18.43 47.26
C ALA A 136 -5.14 -19.28 48.43
N PHE A 137 -6.42 -19.13 48.74
CA PHE A 137 -7.12 -19.89 49.80
C PHE A 137 -7.64 -21.26 49.35
N LEU A 138 -7.61 -21.57 48.05
CA LEU A 138 -8.20 -22.79 47.49
C LEU A 138 -7.20 -23.92 47.21
N SER A 139 -5.90 -23.70 47.48
CA SER A 139 -4.90 -24.77 47.48
C SER A 139 -3.69 -24.41 48.34
N GLU A 140 -3.07 -25.41 48.96
CA GLU A 140 -1.85 -25.25 49.76
C GLU A 140 -0.58 -25.20 48.88
N THR A 141 -0.64 -25.72 47.65
CA THR A 141 0.51 -25.78 46.72
C THR A 141 0.47 -24.67 45.69
N ASP A 142 1.63 -24.12 45.31
CA ASP A 142 1.70 -23.05 44.31
C ASP A 142 1.28 -23.51 42.90
N VAL A 143 1.41 -24.80 42.57
CA VAL A 143 0.87 -25.34 41.30
C VAL A 143 -0.66 -25.39 41.36
N GLY A 144 -1.23 -25.88 42.46
CA GLY A 144 -2.67 -25.91 42.66
C GLY A 144 -3.31 -24.52 42.71
N ARG A 145 -2.67 -23.54 43.36
CA ARG A 145 -3.11 -22.14 43.37
C ARG A 145 -3.16 -21.54 41.96
N ALA A 146 -2.15 -21.81 41.13
CA ALA A 146 -2.12 -21.38 39.73
C ALA A 146 -3.27 -22.00 38.90
N ARG A 147 -3.62 -23.27 39.14
CA ARG A 147 -4.79 -23.92 38.51
C ARG A 147 -6.11 -23.34 39.01
N CYS A 148 -6.29 -23.17 40.32
CA CYS A 148 -7.45 -22.50 40.89
C CYS A 148 -7.67 -21.12 40.28
N TRP A 149 -6.61 -20.32 40.14
CA TRP A 149 -6.67 -19.03 39.46
C TRP A 149 -7.13 -19.14 38.00
N LEU A 150 -6.55 -20.07 37.23
CA LEU A 150 -6.91 -20.25 35.82
C LEU A 150 -8.39 -20.63 35.65
N LYS A 151 -8.89 -21.52 36.50
CA LYS A 151 -10.32 -21.91 36.54
C LYS A 151 -11.23 -20.72 36.91
N ILE A 152 -10.84 -19.91 37.89
CA ILE A 152 -11.55 -18.67 38.27
C ILE A 152 -11.57 -17.66 37.11
N ALA A 153 -10.43 -17.44 36.45
CA ALA A 153 -10.29 -16.47 35.37
C ALA A 153 -11.06 -16.86 34.10
N LEU A 154 -11.26 -18.15 33.86
CA LEU A 154 -12.14 -18.68 32.80
C LEU A 154 -13.62 -18.52 33.17
N ASN A 155 -14.04 -18.96 34.37
CA ASN A 155 -15.43 -18.83 34.84
C ASN A 155 -15.89 -17.37 34.91
N ASN A 156 -15.03 -16.46 35.37
CA ASN A 156 -15.32 -15.02 35.48
C ASN A 156 -15.02 -14.24 34.19
N HIS A 157 -14.50 -14.89 33.14
CA HIS A 157 -14.08 -14.29 31.88
C HIS A 157 -13.03 -13.16 31.99
N THR A 158 -12.26 -13.12 33.09
CA THR A 158 -11.20 -12.12 33.33
C THR A 158 -9.82 -12.54 32.82
N ILE A 159 -9.70 -13.74 32.23
CA ILE A 159 -8.42 -14.27 31.70
C ILE A 159 -7.76 -13.33 30.67
N GLU A 160 -8.55 -12.69 29.79
CA GLU A 160 -8.07 -11.75 28.77
C GLU A 160 -7.38 -10.52 29.38
N SER A 161 -8.11 -9.78 30.24
CA SER A 161 -7.63 -8.57 30.91
C SER A 161 -6.49 -8.85 31.88
N SER A 162 -6.61 -9.94 32.66
CA SER A 162 -5.59 -10.35 33.62
C SER A 162 -4.24 -10.60 32.96
N ILE A 163 -4.22 -11.34 31.86
CA ILE A 163 -2.98 -11.67 31.14
C ILE A 163 -2.40 -10.41 30.47
N MET A 164 -3.23 -9.52 29.90
CA MET A 164 -2.75 -8.23 29.40
C MET A 164 -2.10 -7.37 30.50
N MET A 165 -2.60 -7.40 31.73
CA MET A 165 -2.00 -6.68 32.87
C MET A 165 -0.70 -7.33 33.36
N ILE A 166 -0.65 -8.67 33.43
CA ILE A 166 0.55 -9.43 33.84
C ILE A 166 1.71 -9.21 32.85
N PHE A 167 1.42 -9.01 31.56
CA PHE A 167 2.41 -8.70 30.52
C PHE A 167 2.48 -7.21 30.12
N SER A 168 1.97 -6.31 30.98
CA SER A 168 2.06 -4.86 30.78
C SER A 168 3.45 -4.29 31.17
N MET A 169 3.77 -3.08 30.69
CA MET A 169 5.08 -2.43 30.93
C MET A 169 5.52 -2.37 32.41
N PRO A 170 4.66 -2.04 33.40
CA PRO A 170 5.03 -2.11 34.83
C PRO A 170 5.56 -3.47 35.27
N CYS A 171 5.04 -4.56 34.70
CA CYS A 171 5.44 -5.94 35.00
C CYS A 171 6.64 -6.42 34.19
N GLU A 172 7.20 -5.63 33.26
CA GLU A 172 8.24 -6.13 32.34
C GLU A 172 9.49 -6.65 33.09
N HIS A 173 9.89 -5.97 34.17
CA HIS A 173 10.98 -6.43 35.04
C HIS A 173 10.69 -7.80 35.65
N LEU A 174 9.48 -8.00 36.20
CA LEU A 174 9.04 -9.27 36.79
C LEU A 174 9.08 -10.42 35.76
N ILE A 175 8.65 -10.16 34.52
CA ILE A 175 8.69 -11.14 33.43
C ILE A 175 10.13 -11.43 32.99
N ARG A 176 11.00 -10.41 32.87
CA ARG A 176 12.41 -10.58 32.52
C ARG A 176 13.20 -11.36 33.58
N GLU A 177 12.87 -11.19 34.85
CA GLU A 177 13.48 -11.91 35.97
C GLU A 177 13.03 -13.38 36.02
N ASN A 178 11.73 -13.66 35.97
CA ASN A 178 11.21 -15.01 36.23
C ASN A 178 11.15 -15.91 34.97
N TYR A 179 11.19 -15.36 33.74
CA TYR A 179 11.21 -16.14 32.50
C TYR A 179 12.54 -16.09 31.75
N ASP A 180 12.89 -17.19 31.08
CA ASP A 180 14.02 -17.31 30.16
C ASP A 180 13.80 -16.51 28.88
N GLU A 181 14.88 -16.01 28.29
CA GLU A 181 14.87 -15.19 27.07
C GLU A 181 14.29 -15.91 25.85
N LYS A 182 14.20 -17.25 25.90
CA LYS A 182 13.64 -18.11 24.85
C LYS A 182 12.19 -18.55 25.12
N SER A 183 11.58 -18.08 26.21
CA SER A 183 10.18 -18.38 26.56
C SER A 183 9.20 -17.95 25.45
N LEU A 184 7.99 -18.52 25.48
CA LEU A 184 6.88 -18.09 24.62
C LEU A 184 6.46 -16.66 24.92
N VAL A 185 6.28 -16.32 26.20
CA VAL A 185 5.71 -15.04 26.64
C VAL A 185 6.68 -13.86 26.57
N ARG A 186 7.99 -14.13 26.44
CA ARG A 186 9.02 -13.11 26.17
C ARG A 186 9.25 -12.83 24.68
N CYS A 187 8.48 -13.46 23.79
CA CYS A 187 8.55 -13.22 22.34
C CYS A 187 7.27 -12.49 21.90
N SER A 188 7.42 -11.27 21.35
CA SER A 188 6.31 -10.42 20.87
C SER A 188 5.30 -11.15 19.99
N GLU A 189 5.80 -11.89 19.01
CA GLU A 189 5.00 -12.63 18.02
C GLU A 189 4.34 -13.88 18.63
N GLY A 190 4.96 -14.48 19.65
CA GLY A 190 4.41 -15.63 20.39
C GLY A 190 3.31 -15.21 21.37
N LEU A 191 3.56 -14.14 22.14
CA LEU A 191 2.61 -13.56 23.07
C LEU A 191 1.38 -12.98 22.35
N GLY A 192 1.56 -12.31 21.21
CA GLY A 192 0.43 -11.82 20.40
C GLY A 192 -0.49 -12.95 19.92
N VAL A 193 0.08 -14.07 19.47
CA VAL A 193 -0.71 -15.26 19.07
C VAL A 193 -1.39 -15.92 20.27
N PHE A 194 -0.74 -15.94 21.43
CA PHE A 194 -1.32 -16.44 22.68
C PHE A 194 -2.53 -15.61 23.13
N LEU A 195 -2.42 -14.27 23.10
CA LEU A 195 -3.52 -13.35 23.40
C LEU A 195 -4.71 -13.52 22.43
N GLU A 196 -4.48 -13.59 21.13
CA GLU A 196 -5.51 -13.85 20.11
C GLU A 196 -6.32 -15.14 20.38
N LEU A 197 -5.65 -16.20 20.85
CA LEU A 197 -6.29 -17.47 21.21
C LEU A 197 -7.08 -17.44 22.53
N ILE A 198 -6.86 -16.42 23.37
CA ILE A 198 -7.58 -16.20 24.63
C ILE A 198 -8.76 -15.23 24.42
N ILE A 199 -8.59 -14.20 23.59
CA ILE A 199 -9.69 -13.30 23.16
C ILE A 199 -10.84 -14.12 22.54
N ALA A 200 -10.52 -15.17 21.78
CA ALA A 200 -11.51 -16.08 21.22
C ALA A 200 -12.40 -16.81 22.27
N LEU A 201 -11.97 -16.93 23.53
CA LEU A 201 -12.72 -17.60 24.60
C LEU A 201 -13.81 -16.70 25.24
N ARG A 202 -13.79 -15.39 24.96
CA ARG A 202 -14.70 -14.38 25.56
C ARG A 202 -16.19 -14.70 25.40
N GLU A 203 -16.54 -15.36 24.31
CA GLU A 203 -17.92 -15.76 23.95
C GLU A 203 -18.34 -17.14 24.48
N VAL A 204 -17.43 -17.86 25.16
CA VAL A 204 -17.66 -19.20 25.72
C VAL A 204 -17.93 -19.08 27.22
N HIS A 205 -19.09 -19.56 27.68
CA HIS A 205 -19.40 -19.62 29.11
C HIS A 205 -18.80 -20.88 29.74
N PHE A 206 -18.07 -20.71 30.84
CA PHE A 206 -17.50 -21.81 31.61
C PHE A 206 -18.22 -21.96 32.97
N ALA A 207 -18.34 -23.21 33.42
CA ALA A 207 -18.74 -23.60 34.78
C ALA A 207 -17.82 -24.74 35.26
N ILE A 208 -16.54 -24.41 35.40
CA ILE A 208 -15.46 -25.31 35.82
C ILE A 208 -15.44 -25.39 37.35
N GLU A 209 -15.23 -26.59 37.92
CA GLU A 209 -15.17 -26.78 39.36
C GLU A 209 -13.78 -26.35 39.89
N VAL A 210 -13.74 -25.33 40.75
CA VAL A 210 -12.47 -24.69 41.13
C VAL A 210 -11.70 -25.55 42.14
N SER A 211 -10.82 -26.38 41.62
CA SER A 211 -9.89 -27.25 42.37
C SER A 211 -8.46 -27.13 41.86
N GLY A 212 -7.48 -27.42 42.73
CA GLY A 212 -6.05 -27.41 42.39
C GLY A 212 -5.53 -28.70 41.73
N GLU A 213 -6.40 -29.70 41.57
CA GLU A 213 -6.09 -30.99 40.95
C GLU A 213 -5.63 -30.85 39.48
N PRO A 214 -4.82 -31.79 38.97
CA PRO A 214 -4.46 -31.81 37.55
C PRO A 214 -5.67 -32.15 36.66
N PHE A 215 -5.76 -31.50 35.50
CA PHE A 215 -6.88 -31.68 34.56
C PHE A 215 -6.92 -33.12 34.03
N GLN A 216 -7.97 -33.87 34.37
CA GLN A 216 -8.09 -35.28 34.02
C GLN A 216 -8.54 -35.46 32.56
N LEU A 217 -7.76 -36.20 31.76
CA LEU A 217 -8.22 -36.67 30.45
C LEU A 217 -8.99 -37.99 30.62
N PRO A 218 -10.25 -38.10 30.13
CA PRO A 218 -11.01 -39.35 30.15
C PRO A 218 -10.42 -40.36 29.15
N GLY A 219 -9.48 -41.19 29.64
CA GLY A 219 -8.82 -42.21 28.83
C GLY A 219 -7.91 -43.20 29.58
N THR A 220 -7.88 -43.18 30.92
CA THR A 220 -6.94 -44.02 31.71
C THR A 220 -7.57 -44.61 32.97
N LEU A 221 -8.68 -45.32 32.81
CA LEU A 221 -9.20 -46.26 33.83
C LEU A 221 -9.60 -47.57 33.17
N ASP A 222 -8.73 -48.58 33.32
CA ASP A 222 -9.13 -49.88 33.86
C ASP A 222 -7.90 -50.80 33.98
N LEU A 223 -7.59 -51.21 35.21
CA LEU A 223 -7.26 -52.60 35.57
C LEU A 223 -7.10 -52.75 37.10
N LEU A 224 -8.09 -53.38 37.72
CA LEU A 224 -8.06 -54.07 39.02
C LEU A 224 -8.01 -53.24 40.33
N ASP A 225 -9.20 -53.02 40.91
CA ASP A 225 -9.37 -53.16 42.38
C ASP A 225 -9.18 -54.63 42.81
N PRO A 226 -8.75 -54.91 44.06
CA PRO A 226 -9.76 -55.24 45.07
C PRO A 226 -9.50 -54.69 46.51
N VAL A 227 -10.58 -54.25 47.13
CA VAL A 227 -10.81 -53.92 48.57
C VAL A 227 -11.12 -55.21 49.37
N PRO A 228 -10.90 -55.36 50.71
CA PRO A 228 -10.80 -54.36 51.81
C PRO A 228 -9.59 -54.46 52.80
N GLY A 229 -9.50 -53.50 53.76
CA GLY A 229 -8.51 -53.39 54.86
C GLY A 229 -8.76 -54.31 56.08
N PRO A 230 -8.55 -53.92 57.37
CA PRO A 230 -8.28 -52.58 57.96
C PRO A 230 -7.05 -52.55 58.93
N GLU A 231 -7.00 -51.57 59.87
CA GLU A 231 -5.99 -51.38 60.96
C GLU A 231 -4.57 -50.95 60.48
N GLY A 232 -3.70 -50.28 61.25
CA GLY A 232 -3.84 -49.63 62.57
C GLY A 232 -2.46 -49.16 63.14
N ALA A 233 -2.48 -48.14 64.02
CA ALA A 233 -1.37 -47.70 64.90
C ALA A 233 -0.11 -47.00 64.32
N SER A 234 0.44 -46.15 65.20
CA SER A 234 1.55 -45.19 65.14
C SER A 234 2.97 -45.78 65.30
N GLU A 235 3.99 -44.89 65.28
CA GLU A 235 5.33 -45.07 65.91
C GLU A 235 6.34 -46.01 65.18
N ASP A 236 7.67 -45.80 65.19
CA ASP A 236 8.48 -44.62 65.60
C ASP A 236 9.92 -44.61 65.00
N LEU A 237 10.55 -43.42 65.01
CA LEU A 237 11.98 -43.04 65.17
C LEU A 237 13.20 -43.81 64.55
N ILE A 238 14.40 -43.25 64.85
CA ILE A 238 15.80 -43.71 64.62
C ILE A 238 16.30 -43.53 63.16
N VAL A 239 16.99 -42.46 62.75
CA VAL A 239 18.26 -41.80 63.21
C VAL A 239 19.52 -42.28 62.47
N SER A 240 20.35 -41.31 62.10
CA SER A 240 21.53 -41.35 61.23
C SER A 240 22.74 -42.15 61.73
N ILE A 241 23.55 -42.63 60.77
CA ILE A 241 25.02 -42.77 60.90
C ILE A 241 25.65 -42.01 59.72
N THR A 242 26.82 -41.39 59.92
CA THR A 242 27.54 -40.57 58.92
C THR A 242 28.97 -41.07 58.68
N ASP A 243 29.70 -40.43 57.77
CA ASP A 243 30.91 -40.94 57.12
C ASP A 243 32.13 -41.17 58.03
N ALA A 244 32.19 -42.34 58.68
CA ALA A 244 33.42 -42.91 59.25
C ALA A 244 33.37 -44.45 59.46
N ASP A 245 32.22 -44.98 59.90
CA ASP A 245 32.25 -46.15 60.81
C ASP A 245 32.34 -47.56 60.19
N ILE A 246 32.26 -47.74 58.87
CA ILE A 246 32.45 -49.06 58.23
C ILE A 246 33.59 -49.05 57.21
N ALA A 247 34.79 -48.97 57.77
CA ALA A 247 36.06 -49.57 57.35
C ALA A 247 36.19 -50.05 55.89
N ALA A 248 37.18 -49.58 55.13
CA ALA A 248 38.59 -49.97 55.33
C ALA A 248 38.82 -51.50 55.36
N ALA A 249 38.47 -52.20 54.26
CA ALA A 249 38.63 -53.64 54.11
C ALA A 249 39.49 -54.05 52.88
N VAL A 250 40.76 -53.59 52.83
CA VAL A 250 41.86 -54.04 51.92
C VAL A 250 41.66 -53.67 50.43
N GLY A 251 42.63 -53.21 49.61
CA GLY A 251 44.07 -52.87 49.70
C GLY A 251 44.57 -52.56 48.25
N ALA A 252 45.77 -52.04 47.93
CA ALA A 252 46.96 -51.64 48.67
C ALA A 252 47.81 -50.60 47.85
N LEU A 253 48.95 -50.14 48.39
CA LEU A 253 49.91 -49.14 47.85
C LEU A 253 50.79 -49.64 46.65
N PRO A 254 51.64 -48.81 45.97
CA PRO A 254 51.99 -47.36 46.11
C PRO A 254 51.78 -46.57 44.76
N SER A 255 52.38 -45.43 44.32
CA SER A 255 53.62 -44.66 44.64
C SER A 255 53.60 -43.15 44.29
N LYS A 256 54.31 -42.37 45.13
CA LYS A 256 54.95 -41.02 45.02
C LYS A 256 55.06 -40.21 43.70
N ALA A 257 54.47 -38.99 43.75
CA ALA A 257 55.09 -37.64 43.80
C ALA A 257 55.78 -36.95 42.58
N GLY A 258 55.52 -35.63 42.41
CA GLY A 258 56.40 -34.71 41.65
C GLY A 258 55.81 -33.36 41.13
N SER A 259 55.76 -32.32 41.97
CA SER A 259 55.94 -30.85 41.70
C SER A 259 55.28 -30.08 40.51
N LEU A 260 54.89 -28.82 40.79
CA LEU A 260 54.69 -27.71 39.81
C LEU A 260 56.01 -27.27 39.15
N PRO A 261 55.96 -26.49 38.05
CA PRO A 261 56.48 -25.12 38.13
C PRO A 261 55.68 -24.04 37.33
N GLU A 262 56.07 -22.78 37.53
CA GLU A 262 55.61 -21.58 36.78
C GLU A 262 56.54 -21.24 35.57
N THR A 263 56.30 -20.07 34.95
CA THR A 263 57.16 -19.23 34.07
C THR A 263 56.99 -19.27 32.54
N GLU A 264 56.83 -18.06 31.97
CA GLU A 264 57.17 -17.66 30.59
C GLU A 264 58.69 -17.29 30.51
N PRO A 265 59.31 -16.80 29.39
CA PRO A 265 58.76 -16.43 28.07
C PRO A 265 59.66 -16.78 26.83
N ALA A 266 59.28 -16.20 25.68
CA ALA A 266 60.15 -15.65 24.62
C ALA A 266 60.70 -16.54 23.46
N PHE A 267 60.32 -16.12 22.24
CA PHE A 267 61.11 -15.99 20.99
C PHE A 267 62.04 -17.13 20.50
N THR A 268 61.76 -17.67 19.30
CA THR A 268 62.37 -17.20 18.02
C THR A 268 61.80 -17.92 16.78
N ASP A 269 61.86 -17.20 15.64
CA ASP A 269 62.00 -17.55 14.20
C ASP A 269 61.94 -19.04 13.74
N ASP A 270 61.58 -19.39 12.49
CA ASP A 270 61.69 -18.62 11.23
C ASP A 270 60.86 -19.21 10.06
N LYS A 271 60.88 -18.51 8.91
CA LYS A 271 60.76 -18.97 7.51
C LYS A 271 59.38 -19.24 6.87
N ASP A 272 58.98 -18.21 6.12
CA ASP A 272 58.78 -18.20 4.66
C ASP A 272 57.66 -19.05 4.02
N GLY A 273 56.82 -18.39 3.19
CA GLY A 273 55.73 -19.10 2.49
C GLY A 273 54.94 -18.42 1.36
N ARG A 274 55.15 -17.12 1.04
CA ARG A 274 54.73 -16.35 -0.18
C ARG A 274 53.36 -16.67 -0.86
N SER A 275 52.52 -15.71 -1.23
CA SER A 275 52.80 -14.42 -1.89
C SER A 275 51.56 -13.52 -1.83
N LYS A 276 51.71 -12.22 -1.51
CA LYS A 276 51.74 -11.07 -2.47
C LYS A 276 50.43 -10.81 -3.24
N THR A 277 49.66 -9.71 -3.06
CA THR A 277 49.89 -8.24 -2.90
C THR A 277 49.91 -7.42 -4.21
N GLN A 278 48.99 -6.45 -4.36
CA GLN A 278 49.13 -5.09 -4.95
C GLN A 278 47.76 -4.38 -4.97
N GLY A 279 47.62 -3.05 -4.93
CA GLY A 279 48.61 -1.99 -4.68
C GLY A 279 48.25 -0.64 -5.34
N ALA A 280 48.64 0.48 -4.70
CA ALA A 280 48.45 1.90 -5.09
C ALA A 280 46.99 2.45 -5.03
N LEU A 281 46.63 3.67 -4.56
CA LEU A 281 47.30 4.93 -4.14
C LEU A 281 47.25 6.10 -5.16
N MET A 282 46.45 7.13 -4.81
CA MET A 282 46.46 8.57 -5.18
C MET A 282 46.82 9.04 -6.61
N VAL A 283 46.00 9.95 -7.17
CA VAL A 283 46.26 11.42 -7.24
C VAL A 283 45.06 12.17 -7.86
N MET A 284 44.83 13.42 -7.44
CA MET A 284 43.72 14.29 -7.88
C MET A 284 43.86 14.82 -9.34
N LYS A 285 42.73 15.10 -10.02
CA LYS A 285 42.65 16.25 -10.96
C LYS A 285 41.23 16.71 -11.33
N LYS A 286 41.00 18.01 -11.06
CA LYS A 286 40.04 18.96 -11.69
C LYS A 286 38.55 18.66 -11.75
N GLU A 287 37.78 19.67 -11.33
CA GLU A 287 36.43 19.93 -11.80
C GLU A 287 36.40 20.28 -13.30
N GLN A 288 35.35 19.86 -13.99
CA GLN A 288 34.61 20.67 -14.97
C GLN A 288 33.23 20.04 -15.20
N GLY A 289 32.17 20.85 -15.17
CA GLY A 289 30.81 20.35 -15.00
C GLY A 289 30.16 19.72 -16.25
N LYS A 290 29.24 18.80 -16.02
CA LYS A 290 28.16 18.37 -16.93
C LYS A 290 26.94 17.94 -16.10
N GLY A 291 25.78 17.88 -16.75
CA GLY A 291 24.47 17.83 -16.08
C GLY A 291 24.21 16.56 -15.24
N VAL A 292 23.22 16.67 -14.35
CA VAL A 292 22.70 15.57 -13.54
C VAL A 292 22.24 14.44 -14.46
N GLN A 293 22.83 13.25 -14.31
CA GLN A 293 22.36 12.01 -14.92
C GLN A 293 21.90 11.03 -13.83
N SER A 294 20.93 10.19 -14.19
CA SER A 294 20.20 9.31 -13.28
C SER A 294 21.11 8.36 -12.49
N LEU A 295 20.87 8.24 -11.19
CA LEU A 295 21.46 7.19 -10.35
C LEU A 295 20.57 5.94 -10.40
N SER A 296 20.73 5.14 -11.45
CA SER A 296 20.00 3.88 -11.64
C SER A 296 20.84 2.66 -11.22
N HIS A 297 20.79 2.30 -9.93
CA HIS A 297 21.14 0.97 -9.44
C HIS A 297 20.25 0.61 -8.24
N PRO A 298 19.22 -0.23 -8.40
CA PRO A 298 18.51 -0.82 -7.29
C PRO A 298 19.44 -1.80 -6.55
N LEU A 299 19.51 -1.67 -5.22
CA LEU A 299 19.83 -2.82 -4.37
C LEU A 299 18.52 -3.58 -4.17
N GLU A 300 18.46 -4.79 -4.70
CA GLU A 300 17.30 -5.67 -4.52
C GLU A 300 17.13 -6.01 -3.02
N ASP A 301 15.88 -6.19 -2.58
CA ASP A 301 15.46 -6.52 -1.21
C ASP A 301 15.71 -5.47 -0.09
N THR A 302 15.46 -4.17 -0.35
CA THR A 302 15.21 -3.16 0.71
C THR A 302 14.02 -2.24 0.37
N ASP A 303 13.21 -1.84 1.36
CA ASP A 303 12.08 -0.92 1.12
C ASP A 303 12.56 0.53 0.88
N PRO A 304 11.88 1.35 0.04
CA PRO A 304 12.32 2.71 -0.36
C PRO A 304 12.49 3.76 0.76
N TRP A 305 12.14 3.43 2.00
CA TRP A 305 12.23 4.29 3.19
C TRP A 305 13.22 3.78 4.25
N HIS A 306 13.95 2.69 3.99
CA HIS A 306 15.08 2.28 4.85
C HIS A 306 16.27 3.25 4.73
N HIS A 307 17.20 3.18 5.69
CA HIS A 307 18.41 4.01 5.75
C HIS A 307 18.15 5.52 5.91
N VAL A 308 17.56 5.89 7.05
CA VAL A 308 17.33 7.31 7.39
C VAL A 308 18.53 7.91 8.13
N PHE A 309 19.27 7.10 8.92
CA PHE A 309 20.40 7.56 9.72
C PHE A 309 21.73 7.31 9.01
N GLY A 310 22.70 8.23 9.14
CA GLY A 310 24.01 8.13 8.47
C GLY A 310 24.04 8.57 7.00
N VAL A 311 22.90 8.95 6.44
CA VAL A 311 22.75 9.39 5.03
C VAL A 311 22.85 10.91 4.92
N SER A 312 23.39 11.42 3.81
CA SER A 312 23.58 12.87 3.59
C SER A 312 22.23 13.58 3.44
N LEU A 313 22.14 14.80 3.99
CA LEU A 313 20.94 15.64 3.87
C LEU A 313 20.54 15.89 2.42
N ALA A 314 21.50 15.96 1.49
CA ALA A 314 21.22 16.09 0.06
C ALA A 314 20.39 14.90 -0.48
N SER A 315 20.73 13.67 -0.09
CA SER A 315 20.01 12.46 -0.50
C SER A 315 18.66 12.32 0.20
N LEU A 316 18.58 12.64 1.50
CA LEU A 316 17.33 12.60 2.27
C LEU A 316 16.32 13.66 1.80
N THR A 317 16.78 14.84 1.39
CA THR A 317 15.91 15.91 0.86
C THR A 317 15.56 15.73 -0.61
N GLY A 318 16.27 14.88 -1.35
CA GLY A 318 15.90 14.45 -2.71
C GLY A 318 14.96 13.24 -2.78
N ASN A 319 14.72 12.52 -1.67
CA ASN A 319 13.86 11.33 -1.65
C ASN A 319 12.45 11.66 -1.10
N PRO A 320 11.35 11.46 -1.87
CA PRO A 320 9.99 11.74 -1.40
C PRO A 320 9.54 10.91 -0.19
N TYR A 321 10.12 9.72 0.02
CA TYR A 321 9.85 8.90 1.21
C TYR A 321 10.47 9.49 2.49
N HIS A 322 11.58 10.22 2.36
CA HIS A 322 12.28 10.86 3.49
C HIS A 322 11.96 12.35 3.65
N SER A 323 11.40 13.02 2.64
CA SER A 323 10.90 14.40 2.74
C SER A 323 9.62 14.58 1.92
N ARG A 324 8.52 14.93 2.60
CA ARG A 324 7.17 15.11 1.99
C ARG A 324 7.15 16.05 0.78
N TYR A 325 8.09 16.99 0.66
CA TYR A 325 8.11 18.00 -0.41
C TYR A 325 9.40 17.97 -1.25
N ALA A 326 10.16 16.86 -1.21
CA ALA A 326 11.44 16.66 -1.92
C ALA A 326 11.45 17.11 -3.39
N LEU A 327 10.37 16.82 -4.11
CA LEU A 327 10.25 17.00 -5.55
C LEU A 327 9.42 18.25 -5.94
N ILE A 328 9.06 19.09 -4.98
CA ILE A 328 8.17 20.25 -5.19
C ILE A 328 8.95 21.56 -5.24
N ASP A 329 9.69 21.86 -4.18
CA ASP A 329 10.58 23.03 -4.09
C ASP A 329 11.67 22.67 -3.07
N PRO A 330 12.97 22.77 -3.41
CA PRO A 330 14.07 22.50 -2.47
C PRO A 330 14.00 23.31 -1.16
N LEU A 331 13.30 24.45 -1.13
CA LEU A 331 13.04 25.24 0.09
C LEU A 331 12.07 24.56 1.07
N LEU A 332 11.21 23.66 0.57
CA LEU A 332 10.21 22.93 1.35
C LEU A 332 10.68 21.53 1.75
N ALA A 333 11.77 21.05 1.15
CA ALA A 333 12.34 19.73 1.36
C ALA A 333 13.04 19.62 2.74
N LEU A 334 12.25 19.48 3.81
CA LEU A 334 12.71 19.16 5.16
C LEU A 334 12.61 17.63 5.41
N PRO A 335 13.62 16.95 5.99
CA PRO A 335 13.52 15.53 6.31
C PRO A 335 12.42 15.24 7.33
N ASN A 336 11.60 14.21 7.09
CA ASN A 336 10.41 13.86 7.86
C ASN A 336 10.73 13.65 9.35
N VAL A 337 11.86 13.01 9.69
CA VAL A 337 12.31 12.83 11.09
C VAL A 337 12.57 14.16 11.79
N VAL A 338 13.12 15.16 11.09
CA VAL A 338 13.34 16.49 11.67
C VAL A 338 12.01 17.20 11.87
N ASP A 339 11.10 17.15 10.89
CA ASP A 339 9.77 17.75 11.00
C ASP A 339 8.95 17.13 12.14
N ASP A 340 8.84 15.80 12.17
CA ASP A 340 8.04 15.07 13.16
C ASP A 340 8.61 15.25 14.58
N CYS A 341 9.93 15.16 14.78
CA CYS A 341 10.52 15.41 16.10
C CYS A 341 10.33 16.88 16.56
N VAL A 342 10.48 17.87 15.66
CA VAL A 342 10.22 19.28 15.98
C VAL A 342 8.74 19.49 16.31
N ALA A 343 7.82 18.85 15.59
CA ALA A 343 6.38 18.93 15.83
C ALA A 343 5.97 18.29 17.17
N ILE A 344 6.50 17.10 17.49
CA ILE A 344 6.23 16.41 18.77
C ILE A 344 6.71 17.25 19.96
N VAL A 345 7.91 17.83 19.88
CA VAL A 345 8.41 18.71 20.96
C VAL A 345 7.59 20.00 21.05
N ARG A 346 7.19 20.62 19.93
CA ARG A 346 6.31 21.80 19.91
C ARG A 346 4.88 21.53 20.42
N ARG A 347 4.39 20.28 20.40
CA ARG A 347 3.08 19.90 20.98
C ARG A 347 3.06 19.85 22.50
N LYS A 348 4.22 19.69 23.17
CA LYS A 348 4.36 19.58 24.63
C LYS A 348 5.61 20.35 25.12
N PRO A 349 5.72 21.66 24.87
CA PRO A 349 6.96 22.43 25.05
C PRO A 349 7.34 22.63 26.53
N ASP A 350 6.40 22.51 27.45
CA ASP A 350 6.57 22.63 28.90
C ASP A 350 7.10 21.35 29.57
N THR A 351 7.42 20.31 28.79
CA THR A 351 7.89 19.01 29.32
C THR A 351 9.20 19.21 30.11
N PRO A 352 9.25 18.86 31.41
CA PRO A 352 10.43 19.11 32.24
C PRO A 352 11.63 18.32 31.75
N ARG A 353 12.82 18.93 31.80
CA ARG A 353 14.11 18.35 31.38
C ARG A 353 14.20 17.98 29.89
N LEU A 354 13.42 18.62 29.01
CA LEU A 354 13.69 18.59 27.57
C LEU A 354 15.18 18.88 27.28
N LEU A 355 15.76 18.15 26.32
CA LEU A 355 17.19 18.21 25.94
C LEU A 355 18.21 17.82 27.04
N ARG A 356 17.79 17.72 28.31
CA ARG A 356 18.62 17.30 29.47
C ARG A 356 18.33 15.86 29.95
N ALA A 357 17.27 15.23 29.48
CA ALA A 357 16.87 13.88 29.88
C ALA A 357 17.71 12.80 29.19
N THR A 358 18.41 11.96 29.98
CA THR A 358 19.25 10.88 29.46
C THR A 358 18.41 9.71 28.96
N VAL A 359 18.17 9.65 27.65
CA VAL A 359 17.56 8.49 26.99
C VAL A 359 18.59 7.37 26.87
N LEU A 360 18.21 6.14 27.23
CA LEU A 360 19.09 4.96 27.13
C LEU A 360 19.38 4.64 25.66
N SER A 361 20.65 4.39 25.32
CA SER A 361 21.09 4.08 23.95
C SER A 361 20.39 2.86 23.34
N ILE A 362 20.00 1.87 24.15
CA ILE A 362 19.21 0.70 23.72
C ILE A 362 17.83 1.17 23.20
N HIS A 363 17.15 2.06 23.93
CA HIS A 363 15.86 2.59 23.51
C HIS A 363 15.99 3.51 22.30
N LEU A 364 17.05 4.32 22.24
CA LEU A 364 17.32 5.16 21.06
C LEU A 364 17.59 4.32 19.80
N ASN A 365 18.31 3.20 19.92
CA ASN A 365 18.49 2.26 18.82
C ASN A 365 17.18 1.60 18.38
N GLN A 366 16.30 1.23 19.32
CA GLN A 366 14.95 0.75 19.00
C GLN A 366 14.12 1.81 18.26
N LEU A 367 14.24 3.09 18.63
CA LEU A 367 13.56 4.19 17.94
C LEU A 367 14.09 4.38 16.51
N ARG A 368 15.41 4.24 16.29
CA ARG A 368 16.00 4.21 14.93
C ARG A 368 15.43 3.06 14.10
N GLU A 369 15.45 1.84 14.64
CA GLU A 369 14.92 0.63 13.97
C GLU A 369 13.42 0.78 13.64
N ILE A 370 12.62 1.35 14.54
CA ILE A 370 11.20 1.66 14.29
C ILE A 370 11.03 2.68 13.16
N VAL A 371 11.84 3.74 13.13
CA VAL A 371 11.80 4.78 12.08
C VAL A 371 12.21 4.22 10.73
N GLU A 372 13.26 3.40 10.65
CA GLU A 372 13.70 2.79 9.38
C GLU A 372 12.74 1.70 8.90
N THR A 373 12.11 0.95 9.81
CA THR A 373 11.07 -0.04 9.45
C THR A 373 9.78 0.63 8.97
N ARG A 374 9.34 1.73 9.61
CA ARG A 374 8.03 2.38 9.38
C ARG A 374 8.07 3.65 8.53
N GLY A 375 9.25 4.12 8.11
CA GLY A 375 9.46 5.35 7.36
C GLY A 375 9.01 6.65 8.06
N SER A 376 8.69 6.60 9.36
CA SER A 376 8.03 7.69 10.09
C SER A 376 8.27 7.61 11.61
N VAL A 377 8.24 8.76 12.29
CA VAL A 377 8.38 8.83 13.75
C VAL A 377 7.02 8.52 14.42
N PRO A 378 6.95 7.70 15.48
CA PRO A 378 5.70 7.46 16.20
C PRO A 378 5.10 8.76 16.76
N GLN A 379 3.84 9.06 16.43
CA GLN A 379 3.20 10.34 16.81
C GLN A 379 2.98 10.50 18.33
N ASP A 380 2.88 9.38 19.06
CA ASP A 380 2.71 9.32 20.50
C ASP A 380 4.04 9.31 21.28
N LEU A 381 5.18 9.46 20.60
CA LEU A 381 6.51 9.42 21.22
C LEU A 381 6.69 10.55 22.24
N ASP A 382 7.32 10.23 23.37
CA ASP A 382 7.61 11.22 24.41
C ASP A 382 8.51 12.36 23.90
N PRO A 383 8.24 13.63 24.24
CA PRO A 383 9.04 14.78 23.81
C PRO A 383 10.52 14.68 24.18
N GLN A 384 10.84 14.04 25.30
CA GLN A 384 12.22 13.76 25.70
C GLN A 384 12.90 12.82 24.69
N CYS A 385 12.26 11.70 24.33
CA CYS A 385 12.75 10.75 23.32
C CYS A 385 12.82 11.36 21.91
N ALA A 386 11.82 12.15 21.51
CA ALA A 386 11.84 12.89 20.25
C ALA A 386 13.00 13.91 20.20
N SER A 387 13.27 14.62 21.32
CA SER A 387 14.40 15.56 21.40
C SER A 387 15.76 14.87 21.34
N ALA A 388 15.91 13.69 21.97
CA ALA A 388 17.13 12.89 21.89
C ALA A 388 17.37 12.32 20.49
N LEU A 389 16.31 11.81 19.84
CA LEU A 389 16.37 11.27 18.47
C LEU A 389 16.74 12.35 17.44
N LEU A 390 16.26 13.58 17.60
CA LEU A 390 16.63 14.72 16.75
C LEU A 390 18.12 15.08 16.88
N LEU A 391 18.63 15.18 18.12
CA LEU A 391 20.05 15.47 18.36
C LEU A 391 20.96 14.37 17.84
N ASP A 392 20.56 13.11 18.04
CA ASP A 392 21.27 11.94 17.55
C ASP A 392 21.27 11.83 16.01
N PHE A 393 20.12 12.09 15.35
CA PHE A 393 20.05 12.17 13.89
C PHE A 393 21.06 13.17 13.34
N LEU A 394 21.06 14.40 13.86
CA LEU A 394 21.95 15.48 13.43
C LEU A 394 23.44 15.16 13.71
N LYS A 395 23.75 14.56 14.86
CA LYS A 395 25.13 14.19 15.24
C LYS A 395 25.70 13.08 14.34
N ASN A 396 24.85 12.21 13.80
CA ASN A 396 25.25 11.10 12.93
C ASN A 396 25.05 11.40 11.43
N LEU A 397 24.87 12.65 11.03
CA LEU A 397 24.96 13.05 9.62
C LEU A 397 26.40 12.82 9.10
N PRO A 398 26.58 12.40 7.83
CA PRO A 398 27.92 12.20 7.29
C PRO A 398 28.68 13.52 7.09
N ASP A 399 27.97 14.62 6.91
CA ASP A 399 28.51 15.97 6.74
C ASP A 399 27.91 16.89 7.82
N PRO A 400 28.70 17.73 8.51
CA PRO A 400 28.18 18.62 9.56
C PRO A 400 27.26 19.69 8.97
N LEU A 401 26.22 20.08 9.73
CA LEU A 401 25.17 20.98 9.25
C LEU A 401 25.68 22.39 8.85
N LEU A 402 26.75 22.87 9.49
CA LEU A 402 27.44 24.13 9.13
C LEU A 402 28.49 23.98 8.01
N THR A 403 28.71 22.76 7.50
CA THR A 403 29.69 22.35 6.49
C THR A 403 31.16 22.58 6.87
N ASP A 404 32.03 21.58 6.64
CA ASP A 404 33.40 21.56 7.17
C ASP A 404 34.28 22.70 6.58
N ASP A 405 34.00 23.11 5.34
CA ASP A 405 34.64 24.25 4.65
C ASP A 405 34.36 25.61 5.30
N LYS A 406 33.26 25.74 6.04
CA LYS A 406 32.82 27.01 6.66
C LYS A 406 32.93 27.00 8.19
N TYR A 407 33.27 25.87 8.80
CA TYR A 407 33.38 25.71 10.26
C TYR A 407 34.25 26.81 10.91
N ASP A 408 35.47 27.02 10.42
CA ASP A 408 36.39 28.00 10.99
C ASP A 408 35.87 29.45 10.84
N ALA A 409 35.15 29.75 9.76
CA ALA A 409 34.54 31.07 9.53
C ALA A 409 33.33 31.32 10.45
N PHE A 410 32.48 30.31 10.65
CA PHE A 410 31.37 30.36 11.61
C PHE A 410 31.89 30.54 13.05
N VAL A 411 32.95 29.81 13.43
CA VAL A 411 33.60 29.93 14.74
C VAL A 411 34.28 31.29 14.93
N ALA A 412 34.81 31.90 13.87
CA ALA A 412 35.35 33.26 13.92
C ALA A 412 34.23 34.30 14.12
N ALA A 413 33.16 34.23 13.33
CA ALA A 413 32.04 35.17 13.42
C ALA A 413 31.36 35.14 14.79
N GLY A 414 31.13 33.94 15.35
CA GLY A 414 30.59 33.75 16.71
C GLY A 414 31.51 34.20 17.87
N LYS A 415 32.75 34.60 17.59
CA LYS A 415 33.71 35.14 18.58
C LYS A 415 33.94 36.64 18.46
N LEU A 416 33.28 37.32 17.52
CA LEU A 416 33.36 38.78 17.38
C LEU A 416 32.74 39.47 18.61
N HIS A 417 33.47 40.47 19.15
CA HIS A 417 32.98 41.29 20.26
C HIS A 417 31.90 42.30 19.83
N ASP A 418 31.91 42.70 18.56
CA ASP A 418 30.87 43.50 17.93
C ASP A 418 29.69 42.58 17.56
N GLU A 419 28.53 42.85 18.17
CA GLU A 419 27.32 42.03 18.04
C GLU A 419 26.66 42.18 16.66
N ASP A 420 26.59 43.41 16.14
CA ASP A 420 25.99 43.67 14.84
C ASP A 420 26.87 43.09 13.72
N ALA A 421 28.20 43.20 13.84
CA ALA A 421 29.12 42.54 12.91
C ALA A 421 29.03 41.01 12.99
N SER A 422 28.95 40.46 14.21
CA SER A 422 28.75 39.02 14.44
C SER A 422 27.48 38.50 13.76
N VAL A 423 26.33 39.15 14.02
CA VAL A 423 25.05 38.81 13.41
C VAL A 423 25.10 38.96 11.89
N HIS A 424 25.75 40.01 11.37
CA HIS A 424 25.85 40.25 9.93
C HIS A 424 26.67 39.16 9.21
N ASP A 425 27.83 38.78 9.74
CA ASP A 425 28.67 37.73 9.14
C ASP A 425 28.09 36.33 9.32
N ILE A 426 27.45 36.02 10.46
CA ILE A 426 26.66 34.79 10.62
C ILE A 426 25.52 34.75 9.59
N THR A 427 24.81 35.86 9.37
CA THR A 427 23.74 35.95 8.35
C THR A 427 24.27 35.67 6.94
N ARG A 428 25.44 36.22 6.57
CA ARG A 428 26.09 35.94 5.27
C ARG A 428 26.44 34.45 5.14
N LEU A 429 27.09 33.87 6.16
CA LEU A 429 27.52 32.48 6.16
C LEU A 429 26.33 31.50 6.09
N VAL A 430 25.26 31.76 6.86
CA VAL A 430 24.00 30.99 6.81
C VAL A 430 23.36 31.04 5.42
N ASN A 431 23.29 32.22 4.79
CA ASN A 431 22.76 32.35 3.42
C ASN A 431 23.67 31.68 2.36
N GLY A 432 24.95 31.43 2.67
CA GLY A 432 25.91 30.70 1.84
C GLY A 432 25.97 29.18 2.07
N LEU A 433 25.13 28.61 2.94
CA LEU A 433 25.01 27.15 3.13
C LEU A 433 24.18 26.50 2.01
N PRO A 434 24.32 25.19 1.77
CA PRO A 434 23.38 24.42 0.93
C PRO A 434 21.94 24.56 1.41
N VAL A 435 20.96 24.56 0.49
CA VAL A 435 19.55 24.84 0.81
C VAL A 435 18.96 23.88 1.85
N HIS A 436 19.25 22.57 1.76
CA HIS A 436 18.84 21.60 2.76
C HIS A 436 19.42 21.90 4.16
N CYS A 437 20.67 22.36 4.25
CA CYS A 437 21.27 22.81 5.50
C CYS A 437 20.58 24.07 6.02
N GLN A 438 20.29 25.06 5.17
CA GLN A 438 19.57 26.29 5.55
C GLN A 438 18.25 25.99 6.26
N ILE A 439 17.45 25.05 5.74
CA ILE A 439 16.11 24.72 6.26
C ILE A 439 16.21 23.94 7.58
N VAL A 440 17.04 22.89 7.63
CA VAL A 440 17.24 22.08 8.84
C VAL A 440 17.80 22.95 9.98
N LEU A 441 18.82 23.77 9.69
CA LEU A 441 19.41 24.70 10.65
C LEU A 441 18.38 25.70 11.17
N LYS A 442 17.57 26.28 10.28
CA LYS A 442 16.46 27.18 10.64
C LYS A 442 15.44 26.51 11.56
N GLN A 443 15.02 25.28 11.27
CA GLN A 443 14.02 24.59 12.11
C GLN A 443 14.58 24.20 13.47
N VAL A 444 15.82 23.73 13.54
CA VAL A 444 16.46 23.30 14.79
C VAL A 444 16.79 24.49 15.68
N VAL A 445 17.39 25.56 15.15
CA VAL A 445 17.64 26.81 15.90
C VAL A 445 16.31 27.49 16.28
N GLY A 446 15.32 27.48 15.38
CA GLY A 446 13.97 27.98 15.64
C GLY A 446 13.16 27.14 16.65
N LEU A 447 13.53 25.88 16.90
CA LEU A 447 13.00 25.11 18.02
C LEU A 447 13.64 25.58 19.34
N MET A 448 14.96 25.81 19.37
CA MET A 448 15.65 26.31 20.57
C MET A 448 15.15 27.72 20.96
N HIS A 449 14.98 28.61 19.97
CA HIS A 449 14.41 29.95 20.17
C HIS A 449 12.97 29.91 20.73
N PHE A 450 12.19 28.89 20.36
CA PHE A 450 10.83 28.69 20.88
C PHE A 450 10.81 28.12 22.31
N LEU A 451 11.64 27.12 22.61
CA LEU A 451 11.70 26.50 23.94
C LEU A 451 12.23 27.43 25.04
N GLN A 452 13.01 28.44 24.67
CA GLN A 452 13.55 29.47 25.56
C GLN A 452 12.58 30.62 25.88
N GLN A 453 11.41 30.69 25.24
CA GLN A 453 10.45 31.75 25.55
C GLN A 453 10.05 31.68 27.04
N PRO A 454 9.86 32.82 27.74
CA PRO A 454 9.63 32.83 29.18
C PRO A 454 8.43 31.98 29.63
N GLU A 455 7.43 31.82 28.76
CA GLU A 455 6.24 31.00 28.94
C GLU A 455 6.55 29.51 29.13
N HIS A 456 7.61 29.00 28.47
CA HIS A 456 7.99 27.58 28.47
C HIS A 456 9.28 27.29 29.25
N SER A 457 10.26 28.20 29.19
CA SER A 457 11.59 28.00 29.79
C SER A 457 11.54 27.71 31.30
N VAL A 458 10.56 28.30 32.00
CA VAL A 458 10.30 28.07 33.44
C VAL A 458 9.87 26.63 33.72
N ASN A 459 9.11 26.01 32.82
CA ASN A 459 8.53 24.67 33.00
C ASN A 459 9.48 23.58 32.49
N ASN A 460 10.05 23.77 31.30
CA ASN A 460 10.93 22.78 30.67
C ASN A 460 12.37 22.83 31.21
N GLY A 461 12.82 23.97 31.72
CA GLY A 461 14.17 24.20 32.23
C GLY A 461 15.22 24.45 31.15
N VAL A 462 14.84 24.74 29.90
CA VAL A 462 15.73 25.03 28.78
C VAL A 462 16.08 26.52 28.78
N ASP A 463 17.27 26.82 29.30
CA ASP A 463 17.92 28.13 29.17
C ASP A 463 18.80 28.19 27.91
N ILE A 464 19.26 29.40 27.54
CA ILE A 464 20.09 29.61 26.36
C ILE A 464 21.46 28.92 26.44
N PHE A 465 22.00 28.77 27.65
CA PHE A 465 23.26 28.05 27.88
C PHE A 465 23.11 26.54 27.63
N THR A 466 21.99 25.94 28.02
CA THR A 466 21.67 24.53 27.76
C THR A 466 21.44 24.30 26.28
N ALA A 467 20.63 25.13 25.63
CA ALA A 467 20.37 24.97 24.21
C ALA A 467 21.65 25.12 23.36
N SER A 468 22.49 26.11 23.67
CA SER A 468 23.78 26.29 22.98
C SER A 468 24.77 25.16 23.26
N THR A 469 24.94 24.73 24.52
CA THR A 469 25.87 23.63 24.87
C THR A 469 25.43 22.26 24.36
N VAL A 470 24.13 21.99 24.25
CA VAL A 470 23.59 20.74 23.68
C VAL A 470 23.63 20.75 22.15
N LEU A 471 23.34 21.89 21.51
CA LEU A 471 23.27 21.97 20.04
C LEU A 471 24.63 22.19 19.37
N ALA A 472 25.56 22.93 19.99
CA ALA A 472 26.89 23.21 19.44
C ALA A 472 27.68 21.95 19.01
N PRO A 473 27.87 20.89 19.83
CA PRO A 473 28.59 19.69 19.41
C PRO A 473 27.84 18.85 18.35
N VAL A 474 26.60 19.21 18.03
CA VAL A 474 25.72 18.51 17.09
C VAL A 474 25.68 19.19 15.71
N ILE A 475 25.81 20.52 15.64
CA ILE A 475 25.82 21.27 14.36
C ILE A 475 27.17 21.93 14.01
N ALA A 476 28.01 22.19 15.02
CA ALA A 476 29.28 22.92 14.91
C ALA A 476 30.45 22.04 15.38
N TYR A 477 30.66 20.94 14.65
CA TYR A 477 31.84 20.08 14.77
C TYR A 477 32.62 20.04 13.45
N ARG A 478 33.92 19.73 13.54
CA ARG A 478 34.82 19.51 12.40
C ARG A 478 35.12 18.02 12.26
N LYS A 479 35.25 17.53 11.03
CA LYS A 479 35.55 16.13 10.75
C LYS A 479 37.08 15.94 10.65
N GLU A 480 37.68 15.27 11.63
CA GLU A 480 39.13 15.01 11.60
C GLU A 480 39.51 14.19 10.35
N THR A 481 40.38 14.74 9.52
CA THR A 481 41.02 13.97 8.44
C THR A 481 42.33 13.40 8.95
N GLU A 482 42.77 12.27 8.39
CA GLU A 482 43.97 11.51 8.84
C GLU A 482 45.30 12.32 8.83
N ARG A 483 45.29 13.55 8.32
CA ARG A 483 46.44 14.46 8.26
C ARG A 483 46.65 15.29 9.55
N ASP A 484 45.66 15.37 10.44
CA ASP A 484 45.70 16.25 11.61
C ASP A 484 46.12 15.54 12.92
N LEU A 485 46.35 14.22 12.87
CA LEU A 485 46.73 13.39 14.02
C LEU A 485 48.26 13.34 14.25
N PRO A 486 48.78 13.71 15.44
CA PRO A 486 50.18 13.48 15.79
C PRO A 486 50.45 11.98 16.03
N PRO A 487 51.64 11.45 15.65
CA PRO A 487 51.84 10.02 15.45
C PRO A 487 51.81 9.13 16.72
N ASP A 488 52.04 9.69 17.91
CA ASP A 488 52.29 8.91 19.14
C ASP A 488 51.15 8.98 20.18
N ARG A 489 49.96 8.43 19.86
CA ARG A 489 48.93 8.11 20.88
C ARG A 489 48.19 6.77 20.63
N PRO A 490 48.11 5.87 21.63
CA PRO A 490 47.37 4.62 21.51
C PRO A 490 45.86 4.85 21.48
N HIS A 491 45.14 4.06 20.68
CA HIS A 491 43.71 4.22 20.42
C HIS A 491 42.84 3.72 21.60
N GLY A 492 42.69 4.56 22.63
CA GLY A 492 41.75 4.37 23.73
C GLY A 492 40.38 5.02 23.49
N ARG A 493 39.29 4.40 24.01
CA ARG A 493 37.90 4.89 23.87
C ARG A 493 37.60 6.26 24.52
N THR A 494 38.59 6.93 25.11
CA THR A 494 38.49 8.24 25.78
C THR A 494 38.51 9.45 24.83
N HIS A 495 38.67 9.24 23.52
CA HIS A 495 38.81 10.33 22.53
C HIS A 495 37.52 11.17 22.34
N SER A 496 36.34 10.54 22.31
CA SER A 496 35.07 11.18 21.93
C SER A 496 34.56 12.23 22.91
N GLN A 497 34.48 11.93 24.22
CA GLN A 497 33.88 12.86 25.20
C GLN A 497 34.67 14.18 25.35
N ASN A 498 36.00 14.12 25.22
CA ASN A 498 36.86 15.30 25.26
C ASN A 498 36.72 16.18 24.01
N GLN A 499 36.24 15.62 22.90
CA GLN A 499 36.03 16.32 21.64
C GLN A 499 34.64 16.98 21.60
N ASP A 500 33.60 16.28 22.03
CA ASP A 500 32.27 16.86 22.25
C ASP A 500 32.34 18.08 23.18
N LEU A 501 33.09 17.99 24.28
CA LEU A 501 33.27 19.10 25.23
C LEU A 501 33.99 20.31 24.60
N ARG A 502 34.93 20.08 23.67
CA ARG A 502 35.62 21.15 22.92
C ARG A 502 34.70 21.82 21.93
N TYR A 503 33.92 21.06 21.14
CA TYR A 503 32.98 21.63 20.19
C TYR A 503 31.83 22.36 20.88
N ALA A 504 31.36 21.88 22.04
CA ALA A 504 30.45 22.64 22.90
C ALA A 504 31.08 23.98 23.35
N ALA A 505 32.29 23.96 23.92
CA ALA A 505 32.94 25.18 24.41
C ALA A 505 33.31 26.20 23.30
N VAL A 506 33.64 25.74 22.09
CA VAL A 506 34.02 26.59 20.96
C VAL A 506 32.82 27.07 20.15
N GLY A 507 31.78 26.24 20.03
CA GLY A 507 30.58 26.52 19.24
C GLY A 507 29.43 27.18 20.01
N ALA A 508 29.38 27.07 21.35
CA ALA A 508 28.28 27.65 22.13
C ALA A 508 28.05 29.16 21.89
N PRO A 509 29.08 30.04 21.81
CA PRO A 509 28.87 31.47 21.53
C PRO A 509 28.21 31.74 20.17
N LEU A 510 28.59 30.98 19.13
CA LEU A 510 27.95 31.03 17.82
C LEU A 510 26.46 30.65 17.91
N VAL A 511 26.16 29.53 18.57
CA VAL A 511 24.78 29.03 18.69
C VAL A 511 23.93 29.95 19.57
N GLU A 512 24.50 30.54 20.61
CA GLU A 512 23.88 31.58 21.43
C GLU A 512 23.47 32.79 20.59
N ARG A 513 24.39 33.35 19.79
CA ARG A 513 24.08 34.46 18.85
C ARG A 513 22.98 34.07 17.85
N MET A 514 23.04 32.85 17.31
CA MET A 514 22.05 32.34 16.35
C MET A 514 20.65 32.18 16.95
N ILE A 515 20.54 31.91 18.26
CA ILE A 515 19.25 31.80 18.94
C ILE A 515 18.74 33.19 19.39
N GLN A 516 19.62 34.07 19.91
CA GLN A 516 19.28 35.46 20.25
C GLN A 516 18.72 36.21 19.03
N HIS A 517 19.44 36.15 17.91
CA HIS A 517 19.14 36.92 16.69
C HIS A 517 18.47 36.09 15.59
N TYR A 518 17.79 35.00 15.97
CA TYR A 518 17.12 34.07 15.04
C TYR A 518 16.24 34.79 14.00
N ALA A 519 15.45 35.77 14.42
CA ALA A 519 14.54 36.51 13.55
C ALA A 519 15.26 37.35 12.46
N ALA A 520 16.48 37.82 12.73
CA ALA A 520 17.31 38.55 11.77
C ALA A 520 18.11 37.61 10.87
N ILE A 521 18.83 36.66 11.47
CA ILE A 521 19.75 35.74 10.78
C ILE A 521 19.02 34.87 9.74
N PHE A 522 17.81 34.42 10.07
CA PHE A 522 17.01 33.57 9.19
C PHE A 522 15.93 34.32 8.40
N HIS A 523 15.91 35.66 8.41
CA HIS A 523 14.86 36.47 7.77
C HIS A 523 14.72 36.18 6.27
N SER A 524 15.84 36.21 5.52
CA SER A 524 15.89 35.93 4.09
C SER A 524 15.39 34.52 3.73
N ILE A 525 15.71 33.53 4.58
CA ILE A 525 15.27 32.14 4.41
C ILE A 525 13.78 32.01 4.76
N GLN A 526 13.29 32.69 5.79
CA GLN A 526 11.87 32.74 6.14
C GLN A 526 11.03 33.37 5.01
N VAL A 527 11.48 34.47 4.40
CA VAL A 527 10.78 35.10 3.27
C VAL A 527 10.71 34.16 2.05
N ARG A 528 11.85 33.55 1.67
CA ARG A 528 11.90 32.55 0.57
C ARG A 528 11.03 31.31 0.85
N LEU A 529 10.98 30.86 2.10
CA LEU A 529 10.15 29.74 2.55
C LEU A 529 8.65 30.07 2.47
N VAL A 530 8.25 31.29 2.85
CA VAL A 530 6.85 31.75 2.77
C VAL A 530 6.41 31.87 1.31
N ASP A 531 7.23 32.48 0.44
CA ASP A 531 6.98 32.53 -1.01
C ASP A 531 6.81 31.11 -1.62
N ALA A 532 7.65 30.15 -1.24
CA ALA A 532 7.52 28.75 -1.67
C ALA A 532 6.22 28.10 -1.18
N LEU A 533 5.81 28.37 0.06
CA LEU A 533 4.53 27.88 0.60
C LEU A 533 3.33 28.54 -0.08
N GLU A 534 3.38 29.84 -0.37
CA GLU A 534 2.31 30.58 -1.05
C GLU A 534 2.14 30.14 -2.50
N ARG A 535 3.25 29.93 -3.24
CA ARG A 535 3.23 29.31 -4.58
C ARG A 535 2.59 27.92 -4.55
N LEU A 536 3.00 27.06 -3.61
CA LEU A 536 2.45 25.72 -3.48
C LEU A 536 0.95 25.72 -3.08
N ASP A 537 0.54 26.61 -2.18
CA ASP A 537 -0.86 26.74 -1.76
C ASP A 537 -1.75 27.31 -2.87
N ALA A 538 -1.27 28.27 -3.66
CA ALA A 538 -1.94 28.73 -4.88
C ALA A 538 -2.14 27.57 -5.88
N LYS A 539 -1.10 26.76 -6.11
CA LYS A 539 -1.14 25.56 -6.95
C LYS A 539 -2.19 24.55 -6.45
N LYS A 540 -2.19 24.23 -5.14
CA LYS A 540 -3.22 23.40 -4.49
C LYS A 540 -4.63 23.95 -4.71
N LYS A 541 -4.84 25.25 -4.49
CA LYS A 541 -6.14 25.91 -4.66
C LYS A 541 -6.65 25.81 -6.11
N ALA A 542 -5.77 25.97 -7.11
CA ALA A 542 -6.13 25.77 -8.51
C ALA A 542 -6.57 24.32 -8.80
N LEU A 543 -5.79 23.33 -8.34
CA LEU A 543 -6.07 21.89 -8.50
C LEU A 543 -7.41 21.49 -7.85
N HIS A 544 -7.65 21.90 -6.61
CA HIS A 544 -8.92 21.66 -5.91
C HIS A 544 -10.10 22.41 -6.57
N MET A 545 -9.88 23.62 -7.09
CA MET A 545 -10.91 24.39 -7.80
C MET A 545 -11.37 23.68 -9.08
N VAL A 546 -10.46 23.07 -9.86
CA VAL A 546 -10.82 22.29 -11.05
C VAL A 546 -11.72 21.11 -10.68
N TRP A 547 -11.35 20.32 -9.67
CA TRP A 547 -12.18 19.19 -9.21
C TRP A 547 -13.54 19.64 -8.66
N HIS A 548 -13.58 20.75 -7.91
CA HIS A 548 -14.82 21.30 -7.37
C HIS A 548 -15.76 21.79 -8.49
N GLN A 549 -15.23 22.48 -9.51
CA GLN A 549 -16.00 22.93 -10.67
C GLN A 549 -16.55 21.76 -11.52
N LEU A 550 -15.90 20.59 -11.51
CA LEU A 550 -16.41 19.37 -12.17
C LEU A 550 -17.62 18.78 -11.43
N LYS A 551 -17.58 18.75 -10.09
CA LYS A 551 -18.65 18.16 -9.25
C LYS A 551 -19.86 19.06 -9.07
N LEU A 552 -19.73 20.37 -9.28
CA LEU A 552 -20.86 21.28 -9.36
C LEU A 552 -21.69 20.99 -10.61
N GLN A 553 -22.86 20.39 -10.42
CA GLN A 553 -23.90 20.40 -11.46
C GLN A 553 -24.22 21.84 -11.89
N PRO A 554 -24.65 22.06 -13.15
CA PRO A 554 -24.94 23.39 -13.69
C PRO A 554 -26.28 23.94 -13.16
N GLN A 555 -26.39 24.13 -11.84
CA GLN A 555 -27.48 24.88 -11.25
C GLN A 555 -27.29 26.35 -11.55
N LEU A 556 -28.30 26.98 -12.17
CA LEU A 556 -28.28 28.40 -12.55
C LEU A 556 -28.22 29.31 -11.31
N ASN A 557 -27.01 29.56 -10.83
CA ASN A 557 -26.75 30.68 -9.94
C ASN A 557 -26.80 31.95 -10.79
N VAL A 558 -27.92 32.67 -10.71
CA VAL A 558 -28.37 33.70 -11.66
C VAL A 558 -27.40 34.91 -11.79
N SER A 559 -26.41 35.01 -10.90
CA SER A 559 -25.42 36.09 -10.84
C SER A 559 -24.10 35.85 -11.58
N SER A 560 -23.65 34.60 -11.78
CA SER A 560 -22.31 34.33 -12.38
C SER A 560 -22.36 33.49 -13.65
N ASP A 561 -22.94 32.29 -13.57
CA ASP A 561 -22.73 31.29 -14.63
C ASP A 561 -23.75 31.49 -15.78
N GLY A 562 -24.87 32.18 -15.50
CA GLY A 562 -25.76 32.70 -16.54
C GLY A 562 -25.05 33.65 -17.51
N GLN A 563 -24.17 34.53 -17.02
CA GLN A 563 -23.40 35.45 -17.87
C GLN A 563 -22.50 34.70 -18.85
N GLN A 564 -22.00 33.52 -18.49
CA GLN A 564 -21.16 32.69 -19.36
C GLN A 564 -21.99 32.02 -20.46
N VAL A 565 -23.22 31.59 -20.16
CA VAL A 565 -24.17 31.08 -21.18
C VAL A 565 -24.62 32.20 -22.13
N ASP A 566 -24.90 33.40 -21.61
CA ASP A 566 -25.30 34.56 -22.41
C ASP A 566 -24.15 35.02 -23.33
N GLU A 567 -22.90 35.04 -22.84
CA GLU A 567 -21.71 35.39 -23.62
C GLU A 567 -21.41 34.37 -24.74
N ILE A 568 -21.50 33.06 -24.47
CA ILE A 568 -21.39 32.03 -25.53
C ILE A 568 -22.51 32.22 -26.56
N SER A 569 -23.73 32.53 -26.11
CA SER A 569 -24.87 32.77 -26.99
C SER A 569 -24.68 34.02 -27.86
N ARG A 570 -24.05 35.08 -27.34
CA ARG A 570 -23.65 36.27 -28.10
C ARG A 570 -22.63 35.90 -29.18
N LEU A 571 -21.55 35.20 -28.82
CA LEU A 571 -20.51 34.76 -29.76
C LEU A 571 -21.07 33.89 -30.90
N PHE A 572 -21.97 32.96 -30.57
CA PHE A 572 -22.68 32.15 -31.57
C PHE A 572 -23.56 33.01 -32.49
N SER A 573 -24.31 33.96 -31.93
CA SER A 573 -25.20 34.84 -32.71
C SER A 573 -24.42 35.76 -33.66
N GLU A 574 -23.37 36.42 -33.18
CA GLU A 574 -22.52 37.30 -34.00
C GLU A 574 -21.82 36.55 -35.15
N HIS A 575 -21.44 35.29 -34.96
CA HIS A 575 -20.86 34.48 -36.03
C HIS A 575 -21.91 34.09 -37.08
N LEU A 576 -23.14 33.78 -36.68
CA LEU A 576 -24.24 33.53 -37.62
C LEU A 576 -24.62 34.80 -38.42
N GLU A 577 -24.56 35.98 -37.79
CA GLU A 577 -24.80 37.26 -38.46
C GLU A 577 -23.69 37.61 -39.47
N ARG A 578 -22.41 37.39 -39.13
CA ARG A 578 -21.27 37.58 -40.05
C ARG A 578 -21.38 36.66 -41.28
N ASP A 579 -21.61 35.37 -41.07
CA ASP A 579 -21.79 34.40 -42.17
C ASP A 579 -23.01 34.73 -43.05
N ALA A 580 -24.08 35.30 -42.47
CA ALA A 580 -25.26 35.72 -43.24
C ALA A 580 -24.96 36.94 -44.12
N LEU A 581 -24.08 37.84 -43.69
CA LEU A 581 -23.64 38.99 -44.47
C LEU A 581 -22.76 38.56 -45.66
N ASP A 582 -21.76 37.70 -45.44
CA ASP A 582 -20.90 37.16 -46.51
C ASP A 582 -21.71 36.43 -47.61
N VAL A 583 -22.72 35.65 -47.21
CA VAL A 583 -23.63 34.97 -48.16
C VAL A 583 -24.56 35.96 -48.89
N SER A 584 -24.80 37.15 -48.33
CA SER A 584 -25.63 38.18 -48.95
C SER A 584 -24.87 38.98 -50.02
N GLU A 585 -23.60 39.32 -49.80
CA GLU A 585 -22.79 40.07 -50.79
C GLU A 585 -22.57 39.26 -52.07
N GLN A 586 -22.44 37.94 -51.98
CA GLN A 586 -22.32 37.04 -53.14
C GLN A 586 -23.58 36.95 -54.02
N ARG A 587 -24.71 37.57 -53.63
CA ARG A 587 -26.03 37.29 -54.24
C ARG A 587 -26.73 38.48 -54.91
N VAL A 588 -26.11 39.65 -54.98
CA VAL A 588 -26.74 40.86 -55.57
C VAL A 588 -26.22 41.17 -56.98
N GLN A 589 -26.86 40.57 -57.98
CA GLN A 589 -26.96 41.17 -59.32
C GLN A 589 -28.42 41.17 -59.80
N THR A 590 -28.78 42.27 -60.47
CA THR A 590 -30.10 42.63 -61.05
C THR A 590 -31.23 43.04 -60.06
N PRO A 591 -32.14 43.97 -60.43
CA PRO A 591 -32.81 44.82 -59.43
C PRO A 591 -34.34 45.06 -59.61
N THR A 592 -35.05 45.28 -58.50
CA THR A 592 -36.36 45.98 -58.51
C THR A 592 -36.54 46.84 -57.24
N GLN A 593 -37.26 47.96 -57.35
CA GLN A 593 -37.51 48.92 -56.27
C GLN A 593 -38.89 48.67 -55.55
N PRO A 594 -39.50 49.61 -54.81
CA PRO A 594 -39.39 49.62 -53.35
C PRO A 594 -40.74 49.58 -52.60
N ALA A 595 -40.70 49.32 -51.29
CA ALA A 595 -41.85 49.51 -50.39
C ALA A 595 -41.40 50.05 -49.03
N SER A 596 -42.23 50.89 -48.41
CA SER A 596 -41.85 51.75 -47.27
C SER A 596 -42.47 51.33 -45.94
N SER A 597 -41.70 51.52 -44.87
CA SER A 597 -42.12 51.95 -43.52
C SER A 597 -43.36 51.31 -42.86
N ILE A 598 -43.10 50.45 -41.86
CA ILE A 598 -43.79 50.32 -40.56
C ILE A 598 -42.79 49.52 -39.69
N GLY A 599 -42.56 49.78 -38.40
CA GLY A 599 -43.09 50.80 -37.50
C GLY A 599 -42.79 50.34 -36.06
N SER A 600 -42.23 51.20 -35.21
CA SER A 600 -41.76 50.81 -33.87
C SER A 600 -42.90 50.32 -32.97
N GLY A 601 -42.99 49.01 -32.75
CA GLY A 601 -44.01 48.37 -31.92
C GLY A 601 -43.40 47.43 -30.88
N SER A 602 -43.12 47.94 -29.68
CA SER A 602 -42.70 47.11 -28.54
C SER A 602 -43.84 46.19 -28.10
N SER A 603 -43.66 44.87 -28.26
CA SER A 603 -44.59 43.87 -27.72
C SER A 603 -43.83 42.75 -27.02
N SER A 604 -44.36 42.33 -25.87
CA SER A 604 -43.69 41.40 -24.95
C SER A 604 -43.62 39.99 -25.53
N LEU A 605 -42.47 39.62 -26.09
CA LEU A 605 -42.14 38.23 -26.38
C LEU A 605 -41.72 37.54 -25.09
N THR A 606 -42.61 36.67 -24.58
CA THR A 606 -42.39 35.90 -23.34
C THR A 606 -41.06 35.16 -23.38
N SER A 607 -40.32 35.08 -22.26
CA SER A 607 -38.97 34.48 -22.21
C SER A 607 -38.82 33.11 -22.87
N LYS A 608 -39.87 32.26 -22.80
CA LYS A 608 -39.94 30.96 -23.48
C LYS A 608 -39.75 31.03 -25.01
N ALA A 609 -40.03 32.16 -25.65
CA ALA A 609 -39.74 32.40 -27.06
C ALA A 609 -38.24 32.61 -27.26
N THR A 610 -37.62 33.51 -26.49
CA THR A 610 -36.17 33.78 -26.50
C THR A 610 -35.37 32.50 -26.23
N THR A 611 -35.75 31.70 -25.23
CA THR A 611 -35.09 30.41 -24.95
C THR A 611 -35.15 29.44 -26.13
N ARG A 612 -36.25 29.41 -26.90
CA ARG A 612 -36.36 28.57 -28.11
C ARG A 612 -35.48 29.06 -29.26
N VAL A 613 -35.31 30.38 -29.42
CA VAL A 613 -34.36 30.96 -30.37
C VAL A 613 -32.93 30.60 -29.98
N LEU A 614 -32.55 30.76 -28.71
CA LEU A 614 -31.22 30.40 -28.22
C LEU A 614 -30.92 28.89 -28.40
N VAL A 615 -31.85 28.00 -28.07
CA VAL A 615 -31.70 26.55 -28.32
C VAL A 615 -31.57 26.22 -29.82
N THR A 616 -32.15 27.01 -30.73
CA THR A 616 -31.97 26.81 -32.19
C THR A 616 -30.69 27.45 -32.75
N VAL A 617 -30.11 28.44 -32.07
CA VAL A 617 -28.75 28.93 -32.33
C VAL A 617 -27.71 27.87 -31.91
N TRP A 618 -27.78 27.39 -30.67
CA TRP A 618 -26.81 26.41 -30.13
C TRP A 618 -26.74 25.10 -30.94
N LYS A 619 -27.87 24.65 -31.52
CA LYS A 619 -27.92 23.47 -32.40
C LYS A 619 -27.12 23.62 -33.69
N GLN A 620 -26.95 24.85 -34.21
CA GLN A 620 -26.11 25.12 -35.39
C GLN A 620 -24.61 25.00 -35.10
N PHE A 621 -24.21 24.81 -33.83
CA PHE A 621 -22.84 24.54 -33.38
C PHE A 621 -22.68 23.14 -32.77
N GLY A 622 -23.65 22.23 -33.01
CA GLY A 622 -23.55 20.82 -32.62
C GLY A 622 -24.01 20.47 -31.20
N PHE A 623 -24.63 21.41 -30.47
CA PHE A 623 -25.19 21.17 -29.13
C PHE A 623 -26.65 20.73 -29.23
N ASN A 624 -26.91 19.42 -29.29
CA ASN A 624 -28.21 18.90 -29.78
C ASN A 624 -29.31 18.76 -28.71
N ARG A 625 -28.99 18.95 -27.42
CA ARG A 625 -29.92 18.76 -26.29
C ARG A 625 -31.14 19.70 -26.36
N PRO A 626 -32.29 19.36 -25.72
CA PRO A 626 -33.51 20.15 -25.84
C PRO A 626 -33.50 21.43 -24.98
N SER A 627 -32.67 21.52 -23.94
CA SER A 627 -32.30 22.78 -23.29
C SER A 627 -30.79 23.02 -23.35
N ILE A 628 -30.36 24.26 -23.08
CA ILE A 628 -28.93 24.62 -23.07
C ILE A 628 -28.21 23.93 -21.90
N LEU A 629 -28.83 23.91 -20.71
CA LEU A 629 -28.26 23.33 -19.48
C LEU A 629 -28.02 21.82 -19.59
N GLU A 630 -28.88 21.09 -20.32
CA GLU A 630 -28.72 19.65 -20.56
C GLU A 630 -27.44 19.30 -21.37
N ASN A 631 -26.79 20.27 -22.02
CA ASN A 631 -25.47 20.04 -22.61
C ASN A 631 -24.36 19.98 -21.56
N PHE A 632 -24.62 20.38 -20.31
CA PHE A 632 -23.63 20.56 -19.23
C PHE A 632 -23.84 19.63 -18.02
N GLU A 633 -24.77 18.68 -18.06
CA GLU A 633 -25.03 17.73 -16.96
C GLU A 633 -23.76 16.99 -16.53
N ASN A 634 -23.00 16.50 -17.51
CA ASN A 634 -21.73 15.80 -17.31
C ASN A 634 -20.57 16.76 -17.63
N GLY A 635 -19.92 17.30 -16.59
CA GLY A 635 -18.80 18.25 -16.70
C GLY A 635 -19.08 19.64 -16.13
N GLY A 636 -20.35 20.00 -15.89
CA GLY A 636 -20.75 21.10 -15.01
C GLY A 636 -20.19 22.49 -15.39
N VAL A 637 -19.92 23.28 -14.35
CA VAL A 637 -19.39 24.65 -14.48
C VAL A 637 -17.97 24.66 -15.07
N LEU A 638 -17.18 23.61 -14.81
CA LEU A 638 -15.84 23.46 -15.40
C LEU A 638 -15.89 23.45 -16.93
N MET A 639 -16.80 22.67 -17.51
CA MET A 639 -16.96 22.58 -18.95
C MET A 639 -17.48 23.86 -19.58
N LEU A 640 -18.42 24.56 -18.93
CA LEU A 640 -18.92 25.86 -19.40
C LEU A 640 -17.78 26.88 -19.55
N ARG A 641 -16.89 26.93 -18.55
CA ARG A 641 -15.71 27.82 -18.54
C ARG A 641 -14.65 27.40 -19.54
N ALA A 642 -14.40 26.09 -19.69
CA ALA A 642 -13.48 25.56 -20.68
C ALA A 642 -13.93 25.84 -22.13
N LEU A 643 -15.23 25.71 -22.40
CA LEU A 643 -15.83 26.02 -23.69
C LEU A 643 -15.74 27.53 -24.00
N LEU A 644 -16.11 28.40 -23.05
CA LEU A 644 -15.98 29.85 -23.23
C LEU A 644 -14.52 30.28 -23.49
N TYR A 645 -13.57 29.74 -22.71
CA TYR A 645 -12.14 30.00 -22.92
C TYR A 645 -11.67 29.56 -24.32
N TRP A 646 -12.07 28.37 -24.78
CA TRP A 646 -11.71 27.88 -26.11
C TRP A 646 -12.25 28.79 -27.22
N LEU A 647 -13.54 29.17 -27.13
CA LEU A 647 -14.23 30.03 -28.11
C LEU A 647 -13.67 31.46 -28.17
N GLN A 648 -13.25 32.04 -27.03
CA GLN A 648 -12.67 33.39 -27.00
C GLN A 648 -11.22 33.43 -27.50
N ASN A 649 -10.44 32.36 -27.31
CA ASN A 649 -8.98 32.37 -27.56
C ASN A 649 -8.54 31.62 -28.84
N ASN A 650 -9.46 30.98 -29.57
CA ASN A 650 -9.14 30.24 -30.80
C ASN A 650 -10.12 30.66 -31.91
N PRO A 651 -9.69 31.46 -32.92
CA PRO A 651 -10.61 32.05 -33.90
C PRO A 651 -11.36 31.00 -34.73
N ASP A 652 -10.72 29.86 -35.00
CA ASP A 652 -11.30 28.76 -35.79
C ASP A 652 -12.34 27.92 -35.02
N ALA A 653 -12.47 28.08 -33.70
CA ALA A 653 -13.32 27.18 -32.89
C ALA A 653 -14.79 27.22 -33.32
N LEU A 654 -15.31 28.41 -33.62
CA LEU A 654 -16.70 28.63 -34.07
C LEU A 654 -16.95 28.00 -35.44
N SER A 655 -16.03 28.20 -36.39
CA SER A 655 -16.15 27.68 -37.75
C SER A 655 -16.01 26.15 -37.79
N LEU A 656 -15.12 25.58 -36.97
CA LEU A 656 -14.97 24.13 -36.83
C LEU A 656 -16.22 23.48 -36.21
N LEU A 657 -16.77 24.05 -35.13
CA LEU A 657 -18.02 23.56 -34.52
C LEU A 657 -19.17 23.58 -35.54
N LYS A 658 -19.36 24.68 -36.25
CA LYS A 658 -20.39 24.83 -37.28
C LYS A 658 -20.19 23.87 -38.46
N THR A 659 -18.94 23.58 -38.83
CA THR A 659 -18.59 22.64 -39.92
C THR A 659 -18.94 21.17 -39.60
N HIS A 660 -18.95 20.79 -38.32
CA HIS A 660 -19.35 19.45 -37.86
C HIS A 660 -20.75 19.38 -37.22
N ALA A 661 -21.47 20.50 -37.15
CA ALA A 661 -22.87 20.54 -36.69
C ALA A 661 -23.83 19.93 -37.73
N LEU A 662 -24.99 19.46 -37.29
CA LEU A 662 -26.03 18.97 -38.21
C LEU A 662 -26.82 20.14 -38.83
N PRO A 663 -27.05 20.17 -40.16
CA PRO A 663 -26.60 19.22 -41.19
C PRO A 663 -25.27 19.62 -41.87
N SER A 664 -24.24 18.78 -41.75
CA SER A 664 -22.92 18.96 -42.39
C SER A 664 -22.68 17.98 -43.56
N LYS A 665 -21.66 18.29 -44.38
CA LYS A 665 -21.12 17.37 -45.41
C LYS A 665 -19.98 16.47 -44.88
N LEU A 666 -19.39 16.86 -43.76
CA LEU A 666 -18.36 16.14 -43.01
C LEU A 666 -19.03 15.28 -41.90
N PRO A 667 -18.33 14.29 -41.31
CA PRO A 667 -18.92 13.50 -40.23
C PRO A 667 -19.28 14.41 -39.05
N SER A 668 -20.53 14.37 -38.61
CA SER A 668 -21.06 15.21 -37.53
C SER A 668 -20.88 14.55 -36.16
N PHE A 669 -20.64 15.35 -35.12
CA PHE A 669 -20.61 14.90 -33.72
C PHE A 669 -21.46 15.80 -32.81
N ASP A 670 -21.79 15.34 -31.61
CA ASP A 670 -22.41 16.17 -30.58
C ASP A 670 -21.33 16.89 -29.76
N ALA A 671 -21.29 18.22 -29.87
CA ALA A 671 -20.26 19.05 -29.29
C ALA A 671 -20.29 19.03 -27.74
N GLY A 672 -21.48 18.90 -27.15
CA GLY A 672 -21.65 18.74 -25.70
C GLY A 672 -21.09 17.42 -25.19
N LEU A 673 -21.37 16.31 -25.88
CA LEU A 673 -20.84 14.99 -25.53
C LEU A 673 -19.31 14.90 -25.67
N VAL A 674 -18.74 15.54 -26.71
CA VAL A 674 -17.28 15.64 -26.89
C VAL A 674 -16.65 16.49 -25.78
N ALA A 675 -17.16 17.70 -25.53
CA ALA A 675 -16.69 18.57 -24.45
C ALA A 675 -16.74 17.85 -23.08
N SER A 676 -17.84 17.14 -22.83
CA SER A 676 -18.10 16.41 -21.58
C SER A 676 -17.05 15.33 -21.36
N SER A 677 -16.81 14.51 -22.39
CA SER A 677 -15.86 13.41 -22.33
C SER A 677 -14.42 13.91 -22.23
N ILE A 678 -14.07 15.03 -22.88
CA ILE A 678 -12.76 15.68 -22.74
C ILE A 678 -12.55 16.19 -21.31
N CYS A 679 -13.54 16.81 -20.67
CA CYS A 679 -13.42 17.25 -19.28
C CYS A 679 -13.18 16.06 -18.32
N GLU A 680 -13.96 14.99 -18.47
CA GLU A 680 -13.77 13.76 -17.68
C GLU A 680 -12.40 13.12 -17.92
N SER A 681 -11.99 12.97 -19.18
CA SER A 681 -10.75 12.28 -19.53
C SER A 681 -9.51 13.09 -19.20
N LEU A 682 -9.54 14.43 -19.26
CA LEU A 682 -8.47 15.27 -18.71
C LEU A 682 -8.33 15.11 -17.20
N VAL A 683 -9.44 15.11 -16.45
CA VAL A 683 -9.42 14.89 -14.99
C VAL A 683 -8.86 13.50 -14.63
N LYS A 684 -9.17 12.47 -15.42
CA LYS A 684 -8.61 11.11 -15.26
C LYS A 684 -7.12 11.06 -15.63
N LEU A 685 -6.71 11.67 -16.75
CA LEU A 685 -5.32 11.69 -17.23
C LEU A 685 -4.38 12.47 -16.29
N LEU A 686 -4.86 13.60 -15.75
CA LEU A 686 -4.12 14.45 -14.80
C LEU A 686 -4.21 13.93 -13.34
N LYS A 687 -4.80 12.75 -13.11
CA LYS A 687 -4.99 12.11 -11.79
C LYS A 687 -5.78 12.95 -10.76
N LEU A 688 -6.56 13.93 -11.19
CA LEU A 688 -7.33 14.84 -10.32
C LEU A 688 -8.60 14.22 -9.72
N SER A 689 -8.84 12.92 -9.93
CA SER A 689 -10.08 12.23 -9.56
C SER A 689 -10.08 11.70 -8.12
N LEU A 690 -10.54 12.52 -7.16
CA LEU A 690 -10.72 12.07 -5.77
C LEU A 690 -11.78 10.97 -5.63
N THR A 691 -11.41 9.88 -4.94
CA THR A 691 -12.23 8.69 -4.67
C THR A 691 -12.76 8.71 -3.24
N SER A 692 -13.68 7.80 -2.88
CA SER A 692 -14.21 7.69 -1.50
C SER A 692 -13.16 7.30 -0.44
N LYS A 693 -11.95 6.89 -0.85
CA LYS A 693 -10.81 6.60 0.03
C LYS A 693 -9.75 7.71 0.07
N GLN A 694 -9.86 8.72 -0.80
CA GLN A 694 -8.92 9.85 -0.89
C GLN A 694 -9.73 11.16 -0.87
N SER A 695 -9.88 11.75 0.31
CA SER A 695 -10.62 13.00 0.51
C SER A 695 -9.88 14.25 0.02
N GLU A 696 -8.56 14.16 -0.17
CA GLU A 696 -7.69 15.23 -0.62
C GLU A 696 -6.78 14.75 -1.76
N ILE A 697 -6.27 15.70 -2.56
CA ILE A 697 -5.40 15.39 -3.69
C ILE A 697 -4.00 15.13 -3.15
N ASP A 698 -3.44 13.95 -3.38
CA ASP A 698 -2.07 13.63 -2.96
C ASP A 698 -1.06 14.40 -3.81
N ILE A 699 -0.67 15.56 -3.30
CA ILE A 699 0.30 16.46 -3.94
C ILE A 699 1.68 15.80 -4.08
N VAL A 700 2.06 14.89 -3.16
CA VAL A 700 3.35 14.20 -3.22
C VAL A 700 3.34 13.21 -4.39
N ALA A 701 2.27 12.41 -4.51
CA ALA A 701 2.06 11.53 -5.65
C ALA A 701 1.95 12.29 -6.99
N MET A 702 1.39 13.50 -7.01
CA MET A 702 1.35 14.32 -8.24
C MET A 702 2.69 15.01 -8.56
N SER A 703 3.55 15.29 -7.57
CA SER A 703 4.89 15.85 -7.81
C SER A 703 5.87 14.86 -8.46
N LEU A 704 5.52 13.56 -8.48
CA LEU A 704 6.23 12.51 -9.22
C LEU A 704 5.83 12.44 -10.70
N GLU A 705 4.78 13.16 -11.13
CA GLU A 705 4.31 13.08 -12.52
C GLU A 705 5.10 14.02 -13.45
N PRO A 706 5.44 13.59 -14.68
CA PRO A 706 6.20 14.40 -15.65
C PRO A 706 5.48 15.68 -16.13
N PHE A 707 4.21 15.86 -15.78
CA PHE A 707 3.41 17.06 -16.05
C PHE A 707 3.22 17.96 -14.81
N TRP A 708 3.99 17.77 -13.72
CA TRP A 708 3.86 18.59 -12.50
C TRP A 708 4.11 20.11 -12.74
N GLU A 709 5.04 20.47 -13.62
CA GLU A 709 5.33 21.87 -13.99
C GLU A 709 4.17 22.52 -14.78
N LEU A 710 3.40 21.72 -15.53
CA LEU A 710 2.27 22.20 -16.33
C LEU A 710 1.16 22.83 -15.48
N PHE A 711 1.10 22.47 -14.20
CA PHE A 711 0.17 23.05 -13.22
C PHE A 711 0.60 24.44 -12.70
N ASP A 712 1.81 24.91 -13.04
CA ASP A 712 2.25 26.29 -12.79
C ASP A 712 1.81 27.24 -13.92
N GLU A 713 1.27 26.72 -15.03
CA GLU A 713 0.75 27.55 -16.12
C GLU A 713 -0.65 28.12 -15.81
N ASP A 714 -0.79 29.44 -15.90
CA ASP A 714 -2.09 30.12 -15.79
C ASP A 714 -3.13 29.47 -16.73
N MET A 715 -4.30 29.13 -16.18
CA MET A 715 -5.42 28.54 -16.92
C MET A 715 -5.09 27.18 -17.61
N TYR A 716 -4.07 26.43 -17.13
CA TYR A 716 -3.60 25.16 -17.72
C TYR A 716 -4.73 24.22 -18.16
N PHE A 717 -5.77 24.02 -17.32
CA PHE A 717 -6.86 23.08 -17.62
C PHE A 717 -7.68 23.52 -18.85
N TYR A 718 -7.97 24.82 -18.97
CA TYR A 718 -8.74 25.36 -20.09
C TYR A 718 -7.91 25.39 -21.39
N LYS A 719 -6.59 25.57 -21.28
CA LYS A 719 -5.63 25.41 -22.38
C LYS A 719 -5.54 23.95 -22.84
N LEU A 720 -5.40 23.00 -21.91
CA LEU A 720 -5.42 21.56 -22.18
C LEU A 720 -6.74 21.11 -22.80
N PHE A 721 -7.88 21.63 -22.34
CA PHE A 721 -9.19 21.39 -22.95
C PHE A 721 -9.22 21.84 -24.41
N ALA A 722 -8.83 23.10 -24.68
CA ALA A 722 -8.77 23.64 -26.04
C ALA A 722 -7.86 22.80 -26.96
N PHE A 723 -6.70 22.36 -26.45
CA PHE A 723 -5.76 21.51 -27.18
C PHE A 723 -6.30 20.10 -27.43
N MET A 724 -6.85 19.43 -26.42
CA MET A 724 -7.43 18.09 -26.58
C MET A 724 -8.64 18.09 -27.52
N PHE A 725 -9.44 19.15 -27.51
CA PHE A 725 -10.54 19.34 -28.47
C PHE A 725 -10.02 19.55 -29.89
N GLN A 726 -8.94 20.31 -30.06
CA GLN A 726 -8.25 20.48 -31.35
C GLN A 726 -7.71 19.14 -31.89
N VAL A 727 -7.08 18.31 -31.04
CA VAL A 727 -6.63 16.95 -31.41
C VAL A 727 -7.82 16.07 -31.80
N TYR A 728 -8.91 16.08 -31.02
CA TYR A 728 -10.13 15.33 -31.34
C TYR A 728 -10.71 15.70 -32.72
N ILE A 729 -10.89 16.99 -33.01
CA ILE A 729 -11.40 17.46 -34.31
C ILE A 729 -10.46 17.04 -35.45
N GLN A 730 -9.14 17.14 -35.26
CA GLN A 730 -8.16 16.73 -36.26
C GLN A 730 -8.22 15.23 -36.56
N LEU A 731 -8.34 14.38 -35.55
CA LEU A 731 -8.50 12.92 -35.72
C LEU A 731 -9.87 12.55 -36.31
N TRP A 732 -10.93 13.23 -35.89
CA TRP A 732 -12.29 13.03 -36.39
C TRP A 732 -12.41 13.38 -37.89
N SER A 733 -11.75 14.45 -38.32
CA SER A 733 -11.77 14.93 -39.71
C SER A 733 -11.00 14.04 -40.69
N GLN A 734 -10.13 13.15 -40.20
CA GLN A 734 -9.34 12.23 -41.04
C GLN A 734 -10.05 10.89 -41.33
N LEU A 735 -11.23 10.66 -40.75
CA LEU A 735 -11.95 9.38 -40.88
C LEU A 735 -13.02 9.42 -41.98
N ASP A 736 -13.19 8.27 -42.67
CA ASP A 736 -14.34 8.04 -43.55
C ASP A 736 -15.65 8.26 -42.75
N PRO A 737 -16.60 9.07 -43.25
CA PRO A 737 -17.92 9.27 -42.62
C PRO A 737 -18.68 7.99 -42.27
N LYS A 738 -18.35 6.84 -42.89
CA LYS A 738 -18.95 5.52 -42.62
C LYS A 738 -18.21 4.71 -41.55
N ALA A 739 -17.01 5.14 -41.13
CA ALA A 739 -16.16 4.46 -40.16
C ALA A 739 -15.89 5.31 -38.89
N ALA A 740 -16.33 6.57 -38.86
CA ALA A 740 -16.24 7.44 -37.70
C ALA A 740 -17.00 6.85 -36.49
N SER A 741 -16.30 6.67 -35.37
CA SER A 741 -16.88 6.14 -34.13
C SER A 741 -16.38 6.97 -32.96
N PHE A 742 -17.30 7.60 -32.24
CA PHE A 742 -17.03 8.50 -31.10
C PHE A 742 -15.99 7.92 -30.13
N THR A 743 -16.22 6.70 -29.64
CA THR A 743 -15.31 6.04 -28.69
C THR A 743 -13.93 5.78 -29.28
N ARG A 744 -13.82 5.40 -30.57
CA ARG A 744 -12.51 5.14 -31.20
C ARG A 744 -11.66 6.41 -31.27
N VAL A 745 -12.27 7.53 -31.65
CA VAL A 745 -11.56 8.82 -31.73
C VAL A 745 -11.24 9.35 -30.33
N MET A 746 -12.13 9.18 -29.36
CA MET A 746 -11.88 9.58 -27.99
C MET A 746 -10.73 8.77 -27.36
N THR A 747 -10.73 7.45 -27.49
CA THR A 747 -9.62 6.60 -27.00
C THR A 747 -8.29 6.93 -27.68
N GLU A 748 -8.27 7.23 -28.98
CA GLU A 748 -7.02 7.62 -29.63
C GLU A 748 -6.57 9.03 -29.22
N THR A 749 -7.50 9.96 -28.99
CA THR A 749 -7.21 11.29 -28.41
C THR A 749 -6.61 11.15 -27.01
N GLU A 750 -7.15 10.25 -26.17
CA GLU A 750 -6.59 9.92 -24.85
C GLU A 750 -5.21 9.25 -24.95
N ASN A 751 -4.99 8.36 -25.92
CA ASN A 751 -3.68 7.74 -26.16
C ASN A 751 -2.63 8.77 -26.58
N VAL A 752 -2.98 9.71 -27.46
CA VAL A 752 -2.12 10.84 -27.86
C VAL A 752 -1.81 11.71 -26.64
N MET A 753 -2.82 12.18 -25.89
CA MET A 753 -2.62 13.00 -24.71
C MET A 753 -1.77 12.27 -23.65
N ARG A 754 -1.96 10.96 -23.45
CA ARG A 754 -1.16 10.13 -22.53
C ARG A 754 0.29 9.93 -22.99
N LYS A 755 0.56 9.96 -24.30
CA LYS A 755 1.94 9.92 -24.85
C LYS A 755 2.65 11.27 -24.67
N LEU A 756 1.94 12.38 -24.90
CA LEU A 756 2.47 13.73 -24.75
C LEU A 756 2.71 14.09 -23.27
N LEU A 757 1.71 13.89 -22.39
CA LEU A 757 1.82 14.14 -20.95
C LEU A 757 2.87 13.27 -20.24
N LYS A 758 3.34 12.19 -20.86
CA LYS A 758 4.46 11.37 -20.34
C LYS A 758 5.83 12.05 -20.49
N LYS A 759 5.95 13.09 -21.31
CA LYS A 759 7.19 13.83 -21.54
C LYS A 759 7.18 15.13 -20.74
N THR A 760 8.31 15.42 -20.11
CA THR A 760 8.52 16.61 -19.28
C THR A 760 8.36 17.87 -20.13
N SER A 761 7.19 18.50 -20.01
CA SER A 761 6.75 19.64 -20.81
C SER A 761 6.17 20.70 -19.89
N SER A 762 6.77 21.89 -19.91
CA SER A 762 6.43 22.99 -18.99
C SER A 762 5.11 23.69 -19.34
N THR A 763 4.72 23.73 -20.61
CA THR A 763 3.53 24.46 -21.08
C THR A 763 2.67 23.64 -22.04
N VAL A 764 1.39 24.02 -22.16
CA VAL A 764 0.48 23.42 -23.16
C VAL A 764 0.92 23.72 -24.60
N ASN A 765 1.67 24.80 -24.82
CA ASN A 765 2.22 25.11 -26.14
C ASN A 765 3.32 24.12 -26.55
N ASP A 766 4.14 23.65 -25.61
CA ASP A 766 5.18 22.63 -25.88
C ASP A 766 4.52 21.32 -26.36
N LEU A 767 3.44 20.90 -25.69
CA LEU A 767 2.62 19.74 -26.08
C LEU A 767 2.01 19.90 -27.48
N ARG A 768 1.60 21.12 -27.88
CA ARG A 768 1.09 21.42 -29.23
C ARG A 768 2.18 21.30 -30.28
N VAL A 769 3.36 21.88 -30.05
CA VAL A 769 4.51 21.78 -30.97
C VAL A 769 4.93 20.32 -31.14
N GLU A 770 4.94 19.53 -30.06
CA GLU A 770 5.26 18.10 -30.16
C GLU A 770 4.18 17.29 -30.91
N TRP A 771 2.89 17.59 -30.72
CA TRP A 771 1.83 16.96 -31.51
C TRP A 771 1.98 17.24 -33.01
N GLU A 772 2.31 18.48 -33.38
CA GLU A 772 2.54 18.84 -34.78
C GLU A 772 3.77 18.11 -35.35
N ALA A 773 4.85 18.00 -34.58
CA ALA A 773 6.03 17.22 -34.95
C ALA A 773 5.71 15.72 -35.10
N PHE A 774 4.95 15.11 -34.17
CA PHE A 774 4.51 13.71 -34.26
C PHE A 774 3.64 13.48 -35.50
N ARG A 775 2.71 14.39 -35.80
CA ARG A 775 1.85 14.32 -36.99
C ARG A 775 2.63 14.41 -38.32
N THR A 776 3.83 15.01 -38.32
CA THR A 776 4.73 15.02 -39.50
C THR A 776 5.56 13.74 -39.67
N ARG A 777 5.54 12.79 -38.72
CA ARG A 777 6.39 11.59 -38.70
C ARG A 777 5.62 10.27 -38.78
N ARG A 778 5.06 9.96 -39.97
CA ARG A 778 4.79 8.61 -40.55
C ARG A 778 3.88 8.75 -41.78
N PRO A 779 3.86 7.80 -42.75
CA PRO A 779 4.28 6.41 -42.60
C PRO A 779 5.26 5.91 -43.69
N GLU A 780 6.55 6.21 -43.55
CA GLU A 780 7.62 5.51 -44.28
C GLU A 780 8.71 4.97 -43.33
N GLU A 781 9.01 5.67 -42.24
CA GLU A 781 9.96 5.24 -41.18
C GLU A 781 9.28 4.42 -40.07
N ALA A 782 8.32 3.56 -40.43
CA ALA A 782 7.52 2.82 -39.44
C ALA A 782 8.22 1.57 -38.88
N ASP A 783 9.11 0.96 -39.67
CA ASP A 783 9.61 -0.42 -39.48
C ASP A 783 11.07 -0.48 -38.99
N GLU A 784 11.79 0.64 -38.89
CA GLU A 784 13.22 0.66 -38.47
C GLU A 784 13.45 1.06 -37.00
N GLU A 785 12.59 1.91 -36.38
CA GLU A 785 12.81 2.38 -35.01
C GLU A 785 12.69 1.24 -33.96
N ASP A 786 11.73 0.31 -34.12
CA ASP A 786 11.51 -0.84 -33.22
C ASP A 786 12.65 -1.90 -33.29
N LEU A 787 13.55 -1.81 -34.27
CA LEU A 787 14.66 -2.75 -34.45
C LEU A 787 15.97 -2.31 -33.78
N ASN A 788 16.12 -1.03 -33.44
CA ASN A 788 17.42 -0.47 -33.05
C ASN A 788 17.69 -0.53 -31.53
N GLU A 789 16.66 -0.66 -30.68
CA GLU A 789 16.82 -0.84 -29.22
C GLU A 789 17.25 -2.27 -28.80
N LYS A 790 17.41 -3.21 -29.75
CA LYS A 790 17.74 -4.62 -29.46
C LYS A 790 19.02 -5.13 -30.14
N ARG A 791 20.06 -4.29 -30.28
CA ARG A 791 21.37 -4.78 -30.78
C ARG A 791 22.66 -4.19 -30.22
N GLY A 792 22.74 -4.05 -28.90
CA GLY A 792 23.93 -4.45 -28.15
C GLY A 792 23.50 -5.55 -27.17
N GLU A 793 24.11 -6.73 -27.08
CA GLU A 793 25.48 -7.12 -27.44
C GLU A 793 25.58 -8.30 -28.44
N GLN A 794 26.81 -8.77 -28.65
CA GLN A 794 27.27 -9.92 -29.47
C GLN A 794 27.32 -9.67 -30.99
N GLY A 795 28.56 -9.50 -31.49
CA GLY A 795 28.87 -9.41 -32.92
C GLY A 795 29.51 -10.69 -33.47
N GLY A 796 29.46 -10.86 -34.79
CA GLY A 796 30.14 -11.96 -35.48
C GLY A 796 29.74 -12.09 -36.95
N ALA A 797 30.76 -12.33 -37.80
CA ALA A 797 30.68 -12.73 -39.20
C ALA A 797 30.00 -11.79 -40.25
N LEU A 798 30.86 -11.33 -41.17
CA LEU A 798 30.50 -10.90 -42.54
C LEU A 798 29.74 -11.99 -43.32
N LEU A 799 28.93 -11.59 -44.30
CA LEU A 799 29.28 -11.78 -45.73
C LEU A 799 28.42 -10.92 -46.66
N VAL A 800 28.88 -10.74 -47.91
CA VAL A 800 28.33 -9.81 -48.91
C VAL A 800 27.86 -10.56 -50.16
N ALA A 801 26.70 -10.18 -50.70
CA ALA A 801 26.24 -10.50 -52.06
C ALA A 801 25.33 -9.38 -52.60
N THR A 802 25.26 -9.22 -53.93
CA THR A 802 24.73 -8.03 -54.63
C THR A 802 23.35 -8.24 -55.30
N PRO A 803 22.60 -7.16 -55.61
CA PRO A 803 21.22 -7.24 -56.10
C PRO A 803 21.06 -7.34 -57.62
N SER A 804 19.86 -7.73 -58.07
CA SER A 804 19.31 -7.66 -59.45
C SER A 804 17.81 -8.05 -59.38
N ASP A 805 16.86 -7.52 -60.15
CA ASP A 805 16.69 -6.25 -60.87
C ASP A 805 15.16 -6.08 -61.17
N PRO A 806 14.62 -4.91 -61.61
CA PRO A 806 13.22 -4.56 -61.32
C PRO A 806 12.25 -4.63 -62.52
N LEU A 807 10.99 -5.08 -62.30
CA LEU A 807 9.90 -4.91 -63.28
C LEU A 807 8.52 -4.56 -62.68
N LEU A 808 8.16 -3.30 -62.95
CA LEU A 808 6.82 -2.80 -63.34
C LEU A 808 5.66 -2.71 -62.33
N MET A 809 5.11 -1.50 -62.27
CA MET A 809 3.86 -1.13 -61.61
C MET A 809 2.63 -1.52 -62.45
N SER A 810 1.53 -1.90 -61.79
CA SER A 810 0.18 -1.60 -62.29
C SER A 810 -0.85 -1.60 -61.16
N SER A 811 -1.56 -0.48 -60.99
CA SER A 811 -2.76 -0.34 -60.15
C SER A 811 -4.03 -0.72 -60.94
N PRO A 812 -5.27 -0.69 -60.37
CA PRO A 812 -5.67 -0.51 -58.97
C PRO A 812 -6.62 -1.61 -58.45
N PHE A 813 -7.06 -1.45 -57.20
CA PHE A 813 -8.21 -2.11 -56.52
C PHE A 813 -9.02 -3.17 -57.28
N ARG A 814 -9.01 -4.41 -56.76
CA ARG A 814 -10.12 -5.36 -56.93
C ARG A 814 -10.58 -5.92 -55.58
N THR A 815 -11.66 -5.37 -55.04
CA THR A 815 -12.23 -5.77 -53.75
C THR A 815 -12.88 -7.16 -53.83
N SER A 816 -12.15 -8.23 -53.51
CA SER A 816 -12.75 -9.54 -53.27
C SER A 816 -13.26 -9.62 -51.83
N LYS A 817 -14.58 -9.70 -51.65
CA LYS A 817 -15.18 -10.04 -50.35
C LYS A 817 -14.85 -11.49 -49.98
N LYS A 818 -13.76 -11.68 -49.23
CA LYS A 818 -13.60 -12.82 -48.32
C LYS A 818 -13.52 -12.26 -46.90
N ARG A 819 -14.26 -12.86 -45.97
CA ARG A 819 -13.86 -12.79 -44.55
C ARG A 819 -12.49 -13.49 -44.46
N PRO A 820 -11.56 -13.07 -43.60
CA PRO A 820 -10.44 -13.95 -43.26
C PRO A 820 -11.02 -15.27 -42.78
N SER A 821 -10.60 -16.38 -43.38
CA SER A 821 -10.91 -17.70 -42.82
C SER A 821 -10.08 -17.85 -41.54
N PHE A 822 -10.73 -18.42 -40.52
CA PHE A 822 -10.03 -18.86 -39.33
C PHE A 822 -9.35 -20.19 -39.67
N ASP A 823 -8.15 -20.11 -40.24
CA ASP A 823 -7.36 -21.27 -40.62
C ASP A 823 -6.77 -21.86 -39.32
N PHE A 824 -7.48 -22.83 -38.75
CA PHE A 824 -7.13 -23.50 -37.51
C PHE A 824 -6.05 -24.55 -37.74
N ASP A 825 -4.82 -24.27 -37.34
CA ASP A 825 -3.80 -25.29 -37.12
C ASP A 825 -3.91 -25.82 -35.67
N PRO A 826 -4.15 -27.13 -35.45
CA PRO A 826 -4.20 -27.71 -34.12
C PRO A 826 -2.86 -27.67 -33.36
N ASP A 827 -1.71 -27.55 -34.04
CA ASP A 827 -0.38 -27.61 -33.40
C ASP A 827 -0.04 -26.32 -32.63
N ASP A 828 -0.40 -25.15 -33.16
CA ASP A 828 -0.16 -23.84 -32.50
C ASP A 828 -0.78 -23.76 -31.10
N TYR A 829 -1.98 -24.32 -30.92
CA TYR A 829 -2.74 -24.22 -29.67
C TYR A 829 -2.39 -25.31 -28.64
N LYS A 830 -1.64 -26.36 -29.01
CA LYS A 830 -1.28 -27.46 -28.08
C LYS A 830 -0.43 -27.00 -26.89
N LEU A 831 0.38 -25.96 -27.07
CA LEU A 831 1.25 -25.41 -26.03
C LEU A 831 0.64 -24.20 -25.30
N LYS A 832 -0.57 -23.77 -25.67
CA LYS A 832 -1.22 -22.56 -25.16
C LYS A 832 -1.60 -22.69 -23.68
N LEU A 833 -2.09 -23.85 -23.27
CA LEU A 833 -2.36 -24.15 -21.86
C LEU A 833 -1.09 -24.73 -21.18
N LEU A 834 -0.81 -24.26 -19.96
CA LEU A 834 0.24 -24.77 -19.06
C LEU A 834 -0.26 -25.94 -18.19
N ASP A 835 -1.57 -26.06 -18.00
CA ASP A 835 -2.24 -27.14 -17.27
C ASP A 835 -3.28 -27.80 -18.19
N SER A 836 -3.64 -29.06 -17.94
CA SER A 836 -4.72 -29.73 -18.68
C SER A 836 -6.11 -29.25 -18.22
N SER A 837 -6.94 -28.81 -19.17
CA SER A 837 -8.37 -28.55 -18.95
C SER A 837 -9.18 -29.85 -18.98
N SER A 838 -10.26 -29.93 -18.20
CA SER A 838 -11.30 -30.96 -18.35
C SER A 838 -12.59 -30.45 -19.02
N ILE A 839 -12.59 -29.20 -19.51
CA ILE A 839 -13.71 -28.53 -20.21
C ILE A 839 -13.37 -28.17 -21.66
N LEU A 840 -12.18 -27.61 -21.90
CA LEU A 840 -11.79 -26.99 -23.18
C LEU A 840 -11.18 -28.02 -24.15
N THR A 841 -11.64 -27.98 -25.41
CA THR A 841 -11.00 -28.65 -26.55
C THR A 841 -10.00 -27.70 -27.23
N LEU A 842 -9.15 -28.19 -28.13
CA LEU A 842 -8.27 -27.32 -28.95
C LEU A 842 -9.08 -26.30 -29.78
N GLU A 843 -10.25 -26.69 -30.28
CA GLU A 843 -11.19 -25.80 -30.98
C GLU A 843 -11.75 -24.71 -30.04
N HIS A 844 -12.13 -25.06 -28.81
CA HIS A 844 -12.58 -24.08 -27.81
C HIS A 844 -11.45 -23.10 -27.45
N ILE A 845 -10.23 -23.59 -27.24
CA ILE A 845 -9.05 -22.76 -26.93
C ILE A 845 -8.81 -21.77 -28.05
N ALA A 846 -8.76 -22.24 -29.31
CA ALA A 846 -8.44 -21.39 -30.45
C ALA A 846 -9.52 -20.31 -30.72
N HIS A 847 -10.81 -20.65 -30.55
CA HIS A 847 -11.90 -19.67 -30.67
C HIS A 847 -11.94 -18.65 -29.52
N ILE A 848 -11.71 -19.08 -28.27
CA ILE A 848 -11.62 -18.14 -27.14
C ILE A 848 -10.39 -17.24 -27.28
N ASP A 849 -9.24 -17.79 -27.66
CA ASP A 849 -7.99 -17.04 -27.79
C ASP A 849 -8.12 -15.90 -28.80
N HIS A 850 -8.62 -16.19 -30.01
CA HIS A 850 -8.91 -15.16 -31.01
C HIS A 850 -9.94 -14.10 -30.55
N ALA A 851 -10.73 -14.40 -29.51
CA ALA A 851 -11.66 -13.47 -28.88
C ALA A 851 -11.07 -12.67 -27.71
N LEU A 852 -9.94 -13.07 -27.12
CA LEU A 852 -9.27 -12.35 -26.02
C LEU A 852 -8.66 -11.01 -26.48
N PRO A 853 -8.34 -10.09 -25.54
CA PRO A 853 -7.47 -8.95 -25.84
C PRO A 853 -6.08 -9.40 -26.33
N VAL A 854 -5.45 -8.60 -27.18
CA VAL A 854 -4.14 -8.93 -27.82
C VAL A 854 -3.05 -9.21 -26.77
N THR A 855 -3.08 -8.50 -25.64
CA THR A 855 -2.19 -8.75 -24.49
C THR A 855 -2.33 -10.16 -23.93
N SER A 856 -3.56 -10.67 -23.78
CA SER A 856 -3.85 -12.03 -23.32
C SER A 856 -3.60 -13.08 -24.41
N GLN A 857 -3.72 -12.73 -25.70
CA GLN A 857 -3.34 -13.61 -26.82
C GLN A 857 -1.84 -13.92 -26.85
N LEU A 858 -0.98 -13.02 -26.35
CA LEU A 858 0.46 -13.26 -26.26
C LEU A 858 0.87 -14.07 -25.02
N CYS A 859 -0.06 -14.39 -24.12
CA CYS A 859 0.20 -15.15 -22.90
C CYS A 859 -0.14 -16.65 -23.04
N ARG A 860 0.53 -17.48 -22.24
CA ARG A 860 0.13 -18.87 -21.98
C ARG A 860 -0.83 -18.89 -20.79
N TRP A 861 -1.79 -19.81 -20.80
CA TRP A 861 -2.86 -19.85 -19.79
C TRP A 861 -2.56 -20.92 -18.74
N PHE A 862 -2.64 -20.58 -17.45
CA PHE A 862 -2.51 -21.54 -16.36
C PHE A 862 -3.80 -21.65 -15.55
N ARG A 863 -4.10 -22.84 -15.06
CA ARG A 863 -5.31 -23.10 -14.26
C ARG A 863 -5.08 -22.65 -12.82
N ILE A 864 -5.91 -21.71 -12.38
CA ILE A 864 -5.97 -21.18 -11.01
C ILE A 864 -6.88 -22.08 -10.16
N TYR A 865 -8.05 -22.43 -10.71
CA TYR A 865 -9.10 -23.20 -10.03
C TYR A 865 -9.69 -24.25 -10.98
N SER A 866 -10.06 -25.41 -10.43
CA SER A 866 -11.04 -26.30 -11.05
C SER A 866 -11.92 -26.91 -9.96
N LEU A 867 -13.22 -26.94 -10.18
CA LEU A 867 -14.22 -27.58 -9.30
C LEU A 867 -13.82 -29.02 -8.95
N GLU A 868 -13.23 -29.72 -9.92
CA GLU A 868 -12.75 -31.11 -9.83
C GLU A 868 -11.54 -31.29 -8.90
N SER A 869 -10.61 -30.31 -8.86
CA SER A 869 -9.40 -30.38 -8.04
C SER A 869 -9.48 -29.64 -6.70
N ASN A 870 -10.37 -28.66 -6.59
CA ASN A 870 -10.46 -27.70 -5.49
C ASN A 870 -11.74 -27.81 -4.66
N GLY A 871 -12.78 -28.50 -5.17
CA GLY A 871 -14.09 -28.63 -4.51
C GLY A 871 -15.08 -27.56 -4.96
N SER A 872 -16.22 -27.49 -4.27
CA SER A 872 -17.39 -26.66 -4.59
C SER A 872 -17.53 -25.52 -3.58
N SER A 873 -16.81 -24.41 -3.81
CA SER A 873 -16.72 -23.28 -2.86
C SER A 873 -16.20 -22.01 -3.52
N LEU A 874 -17.02 -20.95 -3.50
CA LEU A 874 -16.67 -19.60 -3.96
C LEU A 874 -15.51 -18.99 -3.17
N GLU A 875 -15.53 -19.08 -1.83
CA GLU A 875 -14.42 -18.62 -0.96
C GLU A 875 -13.07 -19.24 -1.38
N THR A 876 -13.08 -20.53 -1.74
CA THR A 876 -11.86 -21.24 -2.22
C THR A 876 -11.43 -20.74 -3.60
N LEU A 877 -12.37 -20.34 -4.46
CA LEU A 877 -12.08 -19.72 -5.77
C LEU A 877 -11.47 -18.33 -5.56
N LEU A 878 -12.07 -17.48 -4.74
CA LEU A 878 -11.59 -16.12 -4.45
C LEU A 878 -10.21 -16.12 -3.76
N TYR A 879 -9.97 -17.06 -2.84
CA TYR A 879 -8.66 -17.24 -2.22
C TYR A 879 -7.55 -17.55 -3.23
N LEU A 880 -7.84 -18.37 -4.25
CA LEU A 880 -6.88 -18.75 -5.30
C LEU A 880 -6.78 -17.73 -6.44
N ALA A 881 -7.87 -17.02 -6.75
CA ALA A 881 -7.91 -15.93 -7.74
C ALA A 881 -7.26 -14.62 -7.27
N LYS A 882 -6.85 -14.55 -6.00
CA LYS A 882 -6.25 -13.34 -5.42
C LYS A 882 -4.96 -12.92 -6.13
N LYS A 883 -4.87 -11.63 -6.47
CA LYS A 883 -3.85 -11.00 -7.33
C LYS A 883 -3.77 -11.57 -8.75
N GLN A 884 -4.81 -12.27 -9.24
CA GLN A 884 -4.86 -12.78 -10.61
C GLN A 884 -5.78 -11.89 -11.46
N SER A 885 -5.21 -11.17 -12.43
CA SER A 885 -5.94 -10.36 -13.40
C SER A 885 -5.13 -10.22 -14.70
N PRO A 886 -5.77 -10.26 -15.89
CA PRO A 886 -7.17 -10.65 -16.10
C PRO A 886 -7.37 -12.16 -15.86
N THR A 887 -8.63 -12.62 -15.85
CA THR A 887 -8.96 -14.06 -15.73
C THR A 887 -10.03 -14.50 -16.72
N LEU A 888 -10.03 -15.78 -17.05
CA LEU A 888 -11.04 -16.43 -17.90
C LEU A 888 -11.79 -17.47 -17.07
N LEU A 889 -13.09 -17.24 -16.87
CA LEU A 889 -14.02 -18.16 -16.22
C LEU A 889 -14.69 -19.03 -17.28
N VAL A 890 -14.60 -20.35 -17.11
CA VAL A 890 -15.21 -21.34 -18.01
C VAL A 890 -16.13 -22.26 -17.20
N VAL A 891 -17.37 -22.40 -17.66
CA VAL A 891 -18.43 -23.22 -17.05
C VAL A 891 -18.91 -24.27 -18.06
N LYS A 892 -19.25 -25.44 -17.52
CA LYS A 892 -19.87 -26.55 -18.25
C LYS A 892 -21.03 -27.12 -17.45
N ASP A 893 -22.20 -27.15 -18.07
CA ASP A 893 -23.43 -27.59 -17.42
C ASP A 893 -23.75 -29.08 -17.60
N ALA A 894 -24.86 -29.52 -17.02
CA ALA A 894 -25.38 -30.89 -17.13
C ALA A 894 -25.81 -31.28 -18.55
N GLU A 895 -26.14 -30.31 -19.39
CA GLU A 895 -26.50 -30.48 -20.81
C GLU A 895 -25.25 -30.54 -21.72
N LYS A 896 -24.05 -30.32 -21.14
CA LYS A 896 -22.73 -30.26 -21.78
C LYS A 896 -22.47 -29.01 -22.61
N ASN A 897 -23.27 -27.96 -22.44
CA ASN A 897 -22.96 -26.66 -23.02
C ASN A 897 -21.67 -26.12 -22.37
N VAL A 898 -20.84 -25.42 -23.14
CA VAL A 898 -19.65 -24.71 -22.64
C VAL A 898 -19.85 -23.22 -22.87
N PHE A 899 -19.68 -22.42 -21.82
CA PHE A 899 -19.89 -20.97 -21.81
C PHE A 899 -19.08 -20.34 -20.69
N GLY A 900 -19.05 -19.01 -20.62
CA GLY A 900 -18.30 -18.32 -19.58
C GLY A 900 -18.08 -16.85 -19.86
N GLY A 901 -17.04 -16.28 -19.24
CA GLY A 901 -16.68 -14.89 -19.41
C GLY A 901 -15.20 -14.60 -19.19
N PHE A 902 -14.70 -13.58 -19.90
CA PHE A 902 -13.41 -12.96 -19.64
C PHE A 902 -13.61 -11.78 -18.69
N ALA A 903 -12.94 -11.84 -17.55
CA ALA A 903 -12.95 -10.85 -16.48
C ALA A 903 -11.68 -10.01 -16.56
N SER A 904 -11.83 -8.69 -16.74
CA SER A 904 -10.69 -7.77 -16.90
C SER A 904 -10.03 -7.34 -15.57
N ASP A 905 -10.42 -7.93 -14.44
CA ASP A 905 -10.02 -7.50 -13.10
C ASP A 905 -9.89 -8.71 -12.14
N GLU A 906 -9.33 -8.51 -10.94
CA GLU A 906 -9.21 -9.59 -9.95
C GLU A 906 -10.55 -9.94 -9.29
N TRP A 907 -10.80 -11.21 -9.01
CA TRP A 907 -12.02 -11.63 -8.32
C TRP A 907 -11.93 -11.35 -6.81
N HIS A 908 -12.68 -10.34 -6.35
CA HIS A 908 -12.81 -9.99 -4.94
C HIS A 908 -14.26 -9.62 -4.56
N HIS A 909 -14.56 -9.67 -3.25
CA HIS A 909 -15.85 -9.23 -2.69
C HIS A 909 -16.05 -7.72 -2.95
N ALA A 910 -17.20 -7.33 -3.48
CA ALA A 910 -17.55 -5.95 -3.78
C ALA A 910 -19.05 -5.70 -3.60
N PHE A 911 -19.40 -4.53 -3.04
CA PHE A 911 -20.80 -4.09 -2.88
C PHE A 911 -21.36 -3.33 -4.11
N HIS A 912 -20.60 -3.26 -5.19
CA HIS A 912 -20.96 -2.58 -6.44
C HIS A 912 -20.24 -3.26 -7.62
N TYR A 913 -20.74 -3.04 -8.84
CA TYR A 913 -20.11 -3.56 -10.05
C TYR A 913 -18.75 -2.90 -10.31
N TYR A 914 -17.79 -3.71 -10.76
CA TYR A 914 -16.42 -3.32 -11.10
C TYR A 914 -15.98 -3.98 -12.43
N GLY A 915 -14.70 -3.85 -12.79
CA GLY A 915 -14.15 -4.28 -14.07
C GLY A 915 -14.30 -3.25 -15.19
N THR A 916 -13.87 -3.62 -16.40
CA THR A 916 -13.82 -2.73 -17.57
C THR A 916 -14.57 -3.29 -18.79
N GLY A 917 -14.78 -2.43 -19.79
CA GLY A 917 -15.38 -2.79 -21.09
C GLY A 917 -14.56 -3.74 -21.97
N GLU A 918 -13.37 -4.19 -21.54
CA GLU A 918 -12.69 -5.35 -22.15
C GLU A 918 -13.33 -6.68 -21.75
N SER A 919 -14.10 -6.71 -20.65
CA SER A 919 -14.84 -7.89 -20.21
C SER A 919 -15.87 -8.32 -21.26
N PHE A 920 -16.09 -9.61 -21.40
CA PHE A 920 -17.09 -10.17 -22.33
C PHE A 920 -17.60 -11.53 -21.87
N LEU A 921 -18.82 -11.89 -22.29
CA LEU A 921 -19.34 -13.25 -22.15
C LEU A 921 -19.18 -14.03 -23.46
N PHE A 922 -19.14 -15.36 -23.37
CA PHE A 922 -19.12 -16.23 -24.55
C PHE A 922 -19.93 -17.51 -24.33
N SER A 923 -20.35 -18.15 -25.42
CA SER A 923 -21.00 -19.46 -25.40
C SER A 923 -20.70 -20.25 -26.67
N PHE A 924 -20.61 -21.58 -26.53
CA PHE A 924 -20.56 -22.57 -27.61
C PHE A 924 -21.92 -23.27 -27.85
N ALA A 925 -22.96 -22.93 -27.08
CA ALA A 925 -24.27 -23.58 -27.15
C ALA A 925 -25.06 -23.27 -28.44
N ASN A 926 -24.62 -22.27 -29.22
CA ASN A 926 -25.37 -21.80 -30.39
C ASN A 926 -24.87 -22.43 -31.70
N SER A 927 -25.44 -23.58 -32.05
CA SER A 927 -25.16 -24.35 -33.27
C SER A 927 -25.38 -23.62 -34.61
N SER A 928 -25.86 -22.36 -34.61
CA SER A 928 -25.99 -21.54 -35.83
C SER A 928 -24.74 -20.71 -36.17
N ALA A 929 -23.78 -20.61 -35.24
CA ALA A 929 -22.47 -20.01 -35.50
C ALA A 929 -21.48 -21.04 -36.09
N ALA A 930 -20.57 -20.61 -36.95
CA ALA A 930 -19.48 -21.46 -37.44
C ALA A 930 -18.53 -21.77 -36.28
N GLY A 931 -18.41 -23.05 -35.90
CA GLY A 931 -17.70 -23.48 -34.69
C GLY A 931 -18.51 -23.35 -33.38
N GLY A 932 -19.82 -23.03 -33.45
CA GLY A 932 -20.72 -22.88 -32.30
C GLY A 932 -20.48 -21.64 -31.42
N PHE A 933 -19.29 -21.03 -31.53
CA PHE A 933 -18.82 -19.93 -30.70
C PHE A 933 -19.52 -18.59 -31.00
N VAL A 934 -19.98 -17.92 -29.94
CA VAL A 934 -20.48 -16.53 -29.98
C VAL A 934 -19.85 -15.71 -28.85
N LYS A 935 -19.29 -14.55 -29.19
CA LYS A 935 -18.77 -13.54 -28.26
C LYS A 935 -19.80 -12.42 -28.04
N TYR A 936 -20.14 -12.15 -26.78
CA TYR A 936 -20.99 -11.04 -26.35
C TYR A 936 -20.12 -9.96 -25.69
N GLN A 937 -19.70 -8.99 -26.48
CA GLN A 937 -18.89 -7.85 -26.05
C GLN A 937 -19.74 -6.75 -25.41
N TRP A 938 -19.10 -5.80 -24.71
CA TRP A 938 -19.80 -4.68 -24.07
C TRP A 938 -20.69 -3.87 -25.03
N SER A 939 -21.97 -3.72 -24.67
CA SER A 939 -23.01 -3.03 -25.44
C SER A 939 -22.93 -1.50 -25.38
N ARG A 940 -22.18 -0.95 -24.41
CA ARG A 940 -22.12 0.48 -24.04
C ARG A 940 -23.42 1.06 -23.48
N LYS A 941 -24.37 0.23 -23.04
CA LYS A 941 -25.63 0.66 -22.37
C LYS A 941 -25.44 1.01 -20.89
N ASN A 942 -24.60 0.27 -20.17
CA ASN A 942 -24.29 0.46 -18.75
C ASN A 942 -22.88 -0.11 -18.43
N ASN A 943 -22.41 0.00 -17.19
CA ASN A 943 -21.07 -0.44 -16.76
C ASN A 943 -21.10 -1.64 -15.78
N TYR A 944 -22.11 -2.52 -15.87
CA TYR A 944 -22.32 -3.59 -14.88
C TYR A 944 -21.55 -4.88 -15.21
N PHE A 945 -20.22 -4.80 -15.35
CA PHE A 945 -19.38 -5.88 -15.89
C PHE A 945 -19.22 -7.08 -14.95
N MET A 946 -18.70 -6.86 -13.74
CA MET A 946 -18.39 -7.91 -12.76
C MET A 946 -18.92 -7.51 -11.38
N LEU A 947 -19.41 -8.47 -10.61
CA LEU A 947 -19.80 -8.30 -9.22
C LEU A 947 -19.57 -9.63 -8.49
N CYS A 948 -19.07 -9.60 -7.26
CA CYS A 948 -18.97 -10.78 -6.40
C CYS A 948 -19.39 -10.40 -4.98
N SER A 949 -20.39 -11.09 -4.45
CA SER A 949 -20.80 -11.00 -3.05
C SER A 949 -20.29 -12.21 -2.27
N ASP A 950 -20.53 -12.21 -0.96
CA ASP A 950 -20.27 -13.34 -0.06
C ASP A 950 -21.08 -14.61 -0.42
N THR A 951 -22.04 -14.48 -1.35
CA THR A 951 -23.05 -15.49 -1.70
C THR A 951 -23.18 -15.77 -3.20
N SER A 952 -22.52 -15.00 -4.07
CA SER A 952 -22.67 -15.13 -5.52
C SER A 952 -21.54 -14.50 -6.33
N LEU A 953 -21.26 -15.07 -7.49
CA LEU A 953 -20.34 -14.53 -8.51
C LEU A 953 -21.14 -14.19 -9.77
N VAL A 954 -20.99 -12.96 -10.28
CA VAL A 954 -21.85 -12.38 -11.32
C VAL A 954 -21.02 -11.69 -12.41
N MET A 955 -21.41 -11.89 -13.67
CA MET A 955 -20.94 -11.12 -14.82
C MET A 955 -22.11 -10.62 -15.68
N GLY A 956 -22.11 -9.32 -15.97
CA GLY A 956 -23.10 -8.64 -16.78
C GLY A 956 -24.43 -8.41 -16.06
N GLY A 957 -24.81 -7.15 -15.88
CA GLY A 957 -26.12 -6.73 -15.33
C GLY A 957 -26.93 -5.86 -16.27
N GLY A 958 -27.91 -5.15 -15.69
CA GLY A 958 -28.92 -4.36 -16.40
C GLY A 958 -30.02 -5.27 -16.95
N GLY A 959 -31.17 -5.28 -16.28
CA GLY A 959 -32.14 -6.37 -16.43
C GLY A 959 -31.72 -7.59 -15.62
N ASN A 960 -31.45 -8.71 -16.30
CA ASN A 960 -30.99 -9.95 -15.66
C ASN A 960 -29.46 -10.01 -15.57
N PHE A 961 -28.95 -11.01 -14.85
CA PHE A 961 -27.53 -11.36 -14.87
C PHE A 961 -27.19 -12.15 -16.14
N GLY A 962 -26.12 -11.78 -16.84
CA GLY A 962 -25.65 -12.52 -18.03
C GLY A 962 -25.06 -13.88 -17.65
N LEU A 963 -24.31 -13.91 -16.55
CA LEU A 963 -23.89 -15.12 -15.85
C LEU A 963 -23.97 -14.87 -14.34
N PHE A 964 -24.56 -15.80 -13.60
CA PHE A 964 -24.64 -15.83 -12.14
C PHE A 964 -24.29 -17.24 -11.65
N LEU A 965 -23.54 -17.35 -10.56
CA LEU A 965 -23.23 -18.58 -9.84
C LEU A 965 -23.46 -18.41 -8.33
N ASP A 966 -23.88 -19.48 -7.66
CA ASP A 966 -24.08 -19.55 -6.21
C ASP A 966 -22.75 -19.65 -5.41
N SER A 967 -22.83 -19.53 -4.08
CA SER A 967 -21.71 -19.70 -3.14
C SER A 967 -20.99 -21.05 -3.26
N ASP A 968 -21.72 -22.06 -3.70
CA ASP A 968 -21.28 -23.44 -3.74
C ASP A 968 -20.72 -23.80 -5.14
N LEU A 969 -20.84 -22.89 -6.13
CA LEU A 969 -20.49 -23.09 -7.54
C LEU A 969 -21.19 -24.31 -8.17
N SER A 970 -22.39 -24.64 -7.66
CA SER A 970 -23.20 -25.82 -7.95
C SER A 970 -24.36 -25.53 -8.92
N ALA A 971 -24.90 -24.32 -8.84
CA ALA A 971 -26.04 -23.87 -9.64
C ALA A 971 -25.82 -22.43 -10.10
N GLY A 972 -26.38 -22.12 -11.26
CA GLY A 972 -26.26 -20.78 -11.82
C GLY A 972 -27.47 -20.38 -12.66
N THR A 973 -27.49 -19.10 -13.01
CA THR A 973 -28.50 -18.55 -13.92
C THR A 973 -27.84 -17.73 -15.03
N THR A 974 -28.50 -17.68 -16.17
CA THR A 974 -28.08 -16.87 -17.31
C THR A 974 -29.31 -16.27 -17.97
N GLY A 975 -29.38 -14.95 -18.00
CA GLY A 975 -30.51 -14.19 -18.51
C GLY A 975 -30.09 -13.22 -19.61
N ALA A 976 -31.09 -12.59 -20.23
CA ALA A 976 -30.81 -11.49 -21.14
C ALA A 976 -30.28 -10.29 -20.35
N CYS A 977 -29.06 -9.83 -20.63
CA CYS A 977 -28.40 -8.74 -19.91
C CYS A 977 -28.07 -7.56 -20.83
N GLU A 978 -28.34 -6.34 -20.37
CA GLU A 978 -28.02 -5.13 -21.14
C GLU A 978 -26.52 -4.90 -21.27
N THR A 979 -25.69 -5.32 -20.31
CA THR A 979 -24.24 -5.05 -20.31
C THR A 979 -23.54 -5.57 -21.56
N PHE A 980 -23.85 -6.79 -21.98
CA PHE A 980 -23.21 -7.45 -23.12
C PHE A 980 -24.15 -7.63 -24.33
N ASP A 981 -25.38 -7.08 -24.23
CA ASP A 981 -26.51 -7.33 -25.13
C ASP A 981 -26.75 -8.82 -25.41
N SER A 982 -26.43 -9.66 -24.44
CA SER A 982 -26.45 -11.12 -24.59
C SER A 982 -27.86 -11.67 -24.36
N PRO A 983 -28.30 -12.69 -25.11
CA PRO A 983 -29.33 -13.60 -24.63
C PRO A 983 -28.78 -14.45 -23.47
N PRO A 984 -29.62 -15.31 -22.84
CA PRO A 984 -29.13 -16.45 -22.06
C PRO A 984 -28.03 -17.21 -22.80
N LEU A 985 -26.97 -17.59 -22.10
CA LEU A 985 -25.80 -18.26 -22.66
C LEU A 985 -26.07 -19.73 -23.03
N THR A 986 -27.12 -20.34 -22.49
CA THR A 986 -27.59 -21.69 -22.83
C THR A 986 -29.10 -21.70 -23.07
N THR A 987 -29.64 -22.85 -23.46
CA THR A 987 -31.07 -23.04 -23.80
C THR A 987 -32.01 -22.82 -22.60
N SER A 988 -31.48 -22.90 -21.37
CA SER A 988 -32.22 -22.70 -20.12
C SER A 988 -31.68 -21.47 -19.37
N GLN A 989 -32.56 -20.72 -18.70
CA GLN A 989 -32.13 -19.61 -17.84
C GLN A 989 -31.54 -20.07 -16.50
N GLN A 990 -31.70 -21.35 -16.14
CA GLN A 990 -31.14 -21.98 -14.95
C GLN A 990 -30.33 -23.20 -15.36
N PHE A 991 -29.13 -23.36 -14.82
CA PHE A 991 -28.24 -24.48 -15.14
C PHE A 991 -27.61 -25.08 -13.88
N CYS A 992 -27.39 -26.39 -13.90
CA CYS A 992 -26.57 -27.09 -12.91
C CYS A 992 -25.11 -27.08 -13.38
N CYS A 993 -24.20 -26.53 -12.58
CA CYS A 993 -22.77 -26.50 -12.85
C CYS A 993 -22.17 -27.90 -12.58
N ILE A 994 -21.53 -28.50 -13.58
CA ILE A 994 -20.88 -29.83 -13.45
C ILE A 994 -19.36 -29.71 -13.44
N GLN A 995 -18.80 -28.77 -14.22
CA GLN A 995 -17.39 -28.42 -14.18
C GLN A 995 -17.25 -26.90 -14.31
N LEU A 996 -16.37 -26.32 -13.51
CA LEU A 996 -15.97 -24.92 -13.57
C LEU A 996 -14.45 -24.84 -13.49
N GLU A 997 -13.84 -24.03 -14.34
CA GLU A 997 -12.42 -23.73 -14.30
C GLU A 997 -12.18 -22.20 -14.37
N LEU A 998 -11.17 -21.74 -13.63
CA LEU A 998 -10.67 -20.36 -13.72
C LEU A 998 -9.22 -20.39 -14.21
N TRP A 999 -8.94 -19.60 -15.24
CA TRP A 999 -7.64 -19.52 -15.91
C TRP A 999 -7.04 -18.12 -15.78
N GLY A 1000 -5.73 -18.06 -15.54
CA GLY A 1000 -4.92 -16.84 -15.54
C GLY A 1000 -3.91 -16.84 -16.69
N PHE A 1001 -3.32 -15.68 -16.97
CA PHE A 1001 -2.44 -15.45 -18.11
C PHE A 1001 -1.02 -15.13 -17.67
N ALA A 1002 0.00 -15.78 -18.26
CA ALA A 1002 1.40 -15.55 -17.94
C ALA A 1002 2.29 -15.45 -19.20
N PHE A 1003 3.34 -14.64 -19.11
CA PHE A 1003 4.44 -14.61 -20.08
C PHE A 1003 5.50 -15.64 -19.66
N GLY A 1004 5.56 -16.78 -20.37
CA GLY A 1004 6.50 -17.87 -20.08
C GLY A 1004 5.88 -19.01 -19.27
N ASP A 1005 6.56 -19.43 -18.21
CA ASP A 1005 6.14 -20.55 -17.35
C ASP A 1005 5.21 -20.12 -16.20
N LYS A 1006 4.56 -21.09 -15.56
CA LYS A 1006 3.59 -20.87 -14.47
C LYS A 1006 4.26 -20.14 -13.29
N PRO A 1007 3.68 -19.04 -12.77
CA PRO A 1007 4.32 -18.22 -11.74
C PRO A 1007 4.71 -19.04 -10.49
N VAL A 1008 5.96 -18.89 -10.07
CA VAL A 1008 6.58 -19.66 -8.99
C VAL A 1008 5.91 -19.33 -7.65
N GLY A 1009 4.97 -20.20 -7.28
CA GLY A 1009 4.03 -20.00 -6.17
C GLY A 1009 2.72 -20.77 -6.36
N PHE A 1010 2.30 -20.99 -7.61
CA PHE A 1010 1.04 -21.68 -7.95
C PHE A 1010 1.17 -23.18 -8.27
N GLY A 1011 2.28 -23.83 -7.91
CA GLY A 1011 2.46 -25.28 -8.04
C GLY A 1011 3.59 -25.79 -7.14
N GLY A 1012 3.28 -26.75 -6.24
CA GLY A 1012 4.32 -27.27 -5.33
C GLY A 1012 3.88 -28.37 -4.34
N ARG A 1013 2.63 -28.37 -3.86
CA ARG A 1013 2.10 -29.49 -3.06
C ARG A 1013 1.40 -30.50 -3.94
N ARG A 1014 2.15 -31.48 -4.46
CA ARG A 1014 1.57 -32.76 -4.93
C ARG A 1014 0.74 -33.35 -3.79
N LYS A 1015 -0.56 -33.58 -4.02
CA LYS A 1015 -1.38 -34.39 -3.10
C LYS A 1015 -0.77 -35.80 -3.09
N LYS A 1016 -0.26 -36.26 -1.95
CA LYS A 1016 -0.26 -37.69 -1.65
C LYS A 1016 -1.72 -38.11 -1.45
N SER A 1017 -2.06 -39.34 -1.86
CA SER A 1017 -3.32 -39.95 -1.46
C SER A 1017 -3.37 -40.09 0.07
N VAL A 1018 -4.57 -40.14 0.65
CA VAL A 1018 -4.74 -40.53 2.06
C VAL A 1018 -4.69 -42.07 2.22
N LEU A 1019 -4.39 -42.78 1.12
CA LEU A 1019 -4.23 -44.23 1.03
C LEU A 1019 -2.86 -44.67 0.43
N ASP A 1020 -1.83 -43.78 0.42
CA ASP A 1020 -0.44 -44.04 -0.02
C ASP A 1020 0.65 -43.52 0.95
#